data_AF-A0A9P7MK75-F1
#
_entry.id   AF-A0A9P7MK75-F1
#
_cell.length_a   1.000
_cell.length_b   1.000
_cell.length_c   1.000
_cell.angle_alpha   90.00
_cell.angle_beta   90.00
_cell.angle_gamma   90.00
#
_symmetry.space_group_name_H-M   'P 1'
#
loop_
_entity.id
_entity.type
_entity.pdbx_description
1 polymer ?
#
loop_
_entity_poly.entity_id
_entity_poly.type
_entity_poly.pdbx_seq_one_letter_code
_entity_poly.pdbx_strand_id
1 'polypeptide(L)'
;MSGTTHPNSSTAQNQSNTSVEDELDEFVNADPFERIYLNTKLKDQKDFANCHIWEGNILHNEGCGRQSPLRRAAEKYIDEVASWPASRVLSKLQQRRTMDWGNEAKPASLEFNYYPDFRINTFRIVGQPLHPVVRHSSIVDRYVTISRSHWQAPYSLRHATNTLPFELNERTFRFASGPEKQIWFIVLHPVQADTPEAPESRRSPVERSTIRSDRAQALSTYVNGLLLRPELHALNRTVSLKHWRLVQQTFMEDWPSFVESHGHDKFWKNNHPAFHVLDHGDDTLFETPHNIADIPMEVTLDDNTEVRDTGRIGDISDDEDPEPEGSRPRASGVRNEMPYTGELGLLKQKLEVMYDLSYIDQVSYTIGAVINCLKPPVGETGNQVPMCLLADRSGVCATYGLASTANDCQPAAEFHPLGFHPRYGNFVGSRPPGFIEPLYKILKANVYAQNDCEHVLDFEAFRGYSYAIEDAVRDTVTQGRCGAALTLSPSVRCRSSASVRNNHRQLMQKLPSCRLREAKESIAASIDQSKFGYRMDQVVTVRVSRLLPQHQSFGTILRPVFQFMRFFVCRPDRYCTILRAFEPSRFPQILCGFAQFFEIFFLEMEKRYVESSDTGLPPSSCEATAILNRLAEFCFTGDPTVLRHAVLEALETLLSIETSGWPFFSRNLLDLRDGMGVLHMKKWPFLKDPLEVSLKPPILLHVADLGFHFGWRVAADQHSQMWLQNWKCPVDVKFLRKAFRDIWIPEMVAA
;
A
#
# COMPACT_ATOMS: atom_id res chain seq x y z
N MET A 1 70.13 -11.45 33.42
CA MET A 1 68.92 -12.19 33.85
C MET A 1 67.72 -11.45 33.28
N SER A 2 67.02 -12.13 32.36
CA SER A 2 65.80 -11.78 31.61
C SER A 2 65.57 -10.29 31.28
N GLY A 3 65.83 -9.76 30.09
CA GLY A 3 65.97 -10.36 28.76
C GLY A 3 65.09 -9.57 27.79
N THR A 4 65.68 -8.59 27.09
CA THR A 4 65.76 -8.48 25.60
C THR A 4 64.52 -7.82 24.95
N THR A 5 64.57 -6.85 24.01
CA THR A 5 65.64 -6.18 23.25
C THR A 5 65.00 -5.01 22.47
N HIS A 6 65.65 -3.85 22.45
CA HIS A 6 65.54 -2.73 21.49
C HIS A 6 66.16 -3.12 20.11
N PRO A 7 66.25 -2.28 19.04
CA PRO A 7 65.52 -1.04 18.63
C PRO A 7 65.29 -0.88 17.08
N ASN A 8 64.75 0.30 16.70
CA ASN A 8 65.09 1.14 15.53
C ASN A 8 64.54 0.88 14.11
N SER A 9 63.83 1.91 13.61
CA SER A 9 64.02 2.68 12.34
C SER A 9 62.65 3.00 11.72
N SER A 10 62.35 4.13 11.07
CA SER A 10 62.93 5.46 10.87
C SER A 10 61.98 6.19 9.90
N THR A 11 61.77 7.51 10.05
CA THR A 11 61.42 8.50 8.98
C THR A 11 60.11 8.30 8.19
N ALA A 12 59.38 9.28 7.67
CA ALA A 12 59.26 10.74 7.78
C ALA A 12 57.98 11.09 6.98
N GLN A 13 57.34 12.20 7.38
CA GLN A 13 56.37 13.06 6.66
C GLN A 13 55.94 12.73 5.22
N ASN A 14 54.62 12.72 4.99
CA ASN A 14 53.91 13.60 4.04
C ASN A 14 52.38 13.45 4.27
N GLN A 15 51.75 14.40 4.93
CA GLN A 15 50.77 15.33 4.33
C GLN A 15 50.29 14.96 2.91
N SER A 16 49.02 14.60 2.78
CA SER A 16 48.19 15.03 1.66
C SER A 16 46.72 15.07 2.10
N ASN A 17 46.26 16.30 2.36
CA ASN A 17 44.91 16.82 2.09
C ASN A 17 43.86 15.77 1.72
N THR A 18 43.11 15.29 2.72
CA THR A 18 41.70 14.96 2.48
C THR A 18 40.97 16.29 2.45
N SER A 19 40.62 16.72 1.24
CA SER A 19 39.88 17.94 0.98
C SER A 19 38.61 17.95 1.80
N VAL A 20 38.41 19.06 2.50
CA VAL A 20 37.25 19.45 3.32
C VAL A 20 35.99 19.64 2.44
N GLU A 21 35.99 19.15 1.20
CA GLU A 21 34.90 19.23 0.23
C GLU A 21 34.15 17.89 0.06
N ASP A 22 34.75 16.74 0.39
CA ASP A 22 34.08 15.43 0.25
C ASP A 22 33.18 15.05 1.44
N GLU A 23 33.25 15.77 2.57
CA GLU A 23 32.31 15.62 3.71
C GLU A 23 31.12 16.61 3.65
N LEU A 24 31.05 17.47 2.64
CA LEU A 24 29.98 18.47 2.48
C LEU A 24 28.88 18.06 1.48
N ASP A 25 29.11 17.04 0.64
CA ASP A 25 28.12 16.60 -0.35
C ASP A 25 27.13 15.54 0.17
N GLU A 26 27.38 14.91 1.33
CA GLU A 26 26.41 14.03 2.00
C GLU A 26 25.35 14.78 2.84
N PHE A 27 25.47 16.10 3.00
CA PHE A 27 24.60 16.91 3.86
C PHE A 27 23.47 17.66 3.13
N VAL A 28 23.38 17.60 1.79
CA VAL A 28 22.47 18.46 1.01
C VAL A 28 21.12 17.79 0.64
N ASN A 29 20.97 16.46 0.78
CA ASN A 29 19.80 15.75 0.22
C ASN A 29 18.91 14.97 1.21
N ALA A 30 18.97 15.27 2.52
CA ALA A 30 17.97 14.81 3.47
C ALA A 30 17.43 15.99 4.30
N ASP A 31 16.15 16.28 4.15
CA ASP A 31 15.46 17.34 4.90
C ASP A 31 15.66 17.13 6.42
N PRO A 32 16.24 18.11 7.14
CA PRO A 32 16.43 18.03 8.59
C PRO A 32 15.10 17.78 9.34
N PHE A 33 13.97 18.28 8.81
CA PHE A 33 12.65 18.08 9.41
C PHE A 33 12.12 16.65 9.20
N GLU A 34 12.45 16.00 8.08
CA GLU A 34 12.17 14.56 7.91
C GLU A 34 12.91 13.75 8.97
N ARG A 35 14.18 14.06 9.27
CA ARG A 35 14.90 13.37 10.36
C ARG A 35 14.30 13.63 11.74
N ILE A 36 13.80 14.84 12.02
CA ILE A 36 13.24 15.19 13.33
C ILE A 36 11.82 14.60 13.53
N TYR A 37 11.00 14.55 12.48
CA TYR A 37 9.59 14.12 12.56
C TYR A 37 9.31 12.71 11.98
N LEU A 38 10.26 12.09 11.25
CA LEU A 38 10.16 10.69 10.78
C LEU A 38 11.09 9.75 11.56
N ASN A 39 12.14 10.24 12.23
CA ASN A 39 13.16 9.38 12.85
C ASN A 39 12.99 9.18 14.37
N THR A 40 11.80 9.42 14.92
CA THR A 40 11.36 8.57 16.03
C THR A 40 10.94 7.24 15.41
N LYS A 41 11.93 6.36 15.14
CA LYS A 41 11.67 4.92 15.13
C LYS A 41 10.95 4.63 16.44
N LEU A 42 9.63 4.53 16.36
CA LEU A 42 8.78 3.88 17.33
C LEU A 42 9.40 2.50 17.56
N LYS A 43 10.19 2.39 18.63
CA LYS A 43 10.40 1.10 19.31
C LYS A 43 9.07 0.54 19.85
N ASP A 44 7.99 1.32 19.75
CA ASP A 44 6.68 1.04 20.31
C ASP A 44 5.62 0.69 19.23
N GLN A 45 6.05 0.29 18.03
CA GLN A 45 5.19 -0.43 17.07
C GLN A 45 4.69 -1.78 17.64
N LYS A 46 5.19 -2.17 18.82
CA LYS A 46 4.83 -3.39 19.54
C LYS A 46 3.42 -3.36 20.12
N ASP A 47 2.81 -2.19 20.35
CA ASP A 47 1.57 -2.14 21.14
C ASP A 47 0.29 -2.35 20.30
N PHE A 48 0.28 -1.98 19.01
CA PHE A 48 -0.81 -2.36 18.09
C PHE A 48 -0.72 -3.83 17.64
N ALA A 49 0.49 -4.41 17.67
CA ALA A 49 0.80 -5.78 17.25
C ALA A 49 0.60 -6.82 18.37
N ASN A 50 0.87 -6.48 19.64
CA ASN A 50 0.78 -7.41 20.79
C ASN A 50 -0.64 -7.59 21.36
N CYS A 51 -1.64 -7.51 20.50
CA CYS A 51 -3.04 -7.62 20.87
C CYS A 51 -3.52 -9.09 20.78
N HIS A 52 -2.86 -10.00 21.52
CA HIS A 52 -3.27 -11.43 21.60
C HIS A 52 -4.31 -11.72 22.68
N ILE A 53 -4.86 -10.69 23.33
CA ILE A 53 -5.88 -10.84 24.38
C ILE A 53 -6.97 -9.79 24.13
N TRP A 54 -7.72 -9.92 23.03
CA TRP A 54 -8.92 -9.10 22.82
C TRP A 54 -10.11 -9.95 22.44
N GLU A 55 -10.45 -10.87 23.33
CA GLU A 55 -11.84 -11.27 23.58
C GLU A 55 -12.45 -10.31 24.63
N GLY A 56 -12.32 -9.01 24.39
CA GLY A 56 -12.77 -7.96 25.30
C GLY A 56 -13.92 -7.19 24.69
N ASN A 57 -15.11 -7.31 25.29
CA ASN A 57 -16.25 -6.43 25.04
C ASN A 57 -15.78 -4.97 24.97
N ILE A 58 -16.25 -4.19 23.98
CA ILE A 58 -16.17 -2.73 24.04
C ILE A 58 -16.74 -2.33 25.41
N LEU A 59 -15.87 -1.89 26.33
CA LEU A 59 -16.26 -1.62 27.70
C LEU A 59 -17.21 -0.42 27.68
N HIS A 60 -18.49 -0.69 27.90
CA HIS A 60 -19.49 0.34 28.15
C HIS A 60 -19.09 1.03 29.45
N ASN A 61 -18.71 2.30 29.38
CA ASN A 61 -18.51 3.07 30.59
C ASN A 61 -19.83 3.10 31.37
N GLU A 62 -19.85 2.41 32.50
CA GLU A 62 -20.94 2.41 33.46
C GLU A 62 -21.13 3.82 34.00
N GLY A 63 -22.19 4.48 33.54
CA GLY A 63 -22.47 5.85 33.93
C GLY A 63 -23.85 6.36 33.52
N CYS A 64 -24.83 5.48 33.32
CA CYS A 64 -26.25 5.78 33.56
C CYS A 64 -27.05 4.48 33.43
N GLY A 65 -27.53 3.94 34.55
CA GLY A 65 -28.41 2.76 34.56
C GLY A 65 -29.68 3.01 33.76
N ARG A 66 -29.73 2.45 32.55
CA ARG A 66 -30.92 2.05 31.75
C ARG A 66 -30.41 1.32 30.51
N GLN A 67 -30.45 -0.01 30.53
CA GLN A 67 -30.04 -0.90 29.43
C GLN A 67 -30.98 -0.89 28.21
N SER A 68 -31.50 0.27 27.81
CA SER A 68 -32.21 0.45 26.52
C SER A 68 -32.10 1.91 26.07
N PRO A 69 -31.05 2.26 25.29
CA PRO A 69 -31.26 2.59 23.86
C PRO A 69 -29.99 2.43 22.98
N LEU A 70 -29.12 1.43 23.20
CA LEU A 70 -27.90 1.25 22.37
C LEU A 70 -28.20 0.74 20.94
N ARG A 71 -29.40 0.20 20.70
CA ARG A 71 -29.84 -0.45 19.45
C ARG A 71 -29.98 0.47 18.22
N ARG A 72 -29.93 1.80 18.40
CA ARG A 72 -30.06 2.80 17.32
C ARG A 72 -28.97 3.88 17.34
N ALA A 73 -27.86 3.67 18.06
CA ALA A 73 -26.90 4.76 18.30
C ALA A 73 -26.18 5.23 17.01
N ALA A 74 -25.85 4.31 16.10
CA ALA A 74 -25.16 4.63 14.85
C ALA A 74 -26.09 5.30 13.82
N GLU A 75 -27.26 4.72 13.54
CA GLU A 75 -28.28 5.29 12.65
C GLU A 75 -28.74 6.67 13.15
N LYS A 76 -29.05 6.78 14.46
CA LYS A 76 -29.37 8.06 15.09
C LYS A 76 -28.21 9.05 15.02
N TYR A 77 -26.96 8.60 15.14
CA TYR A 77 -25.80 9.47 14.99
C TYR A 77 -25.70 10.02 13.57
N ILE A 78 -25.86 9.17 12.55
CA ILE A 78 -25.82 9.55 11.14
C ILE A 78 -26.89 10.62 10.85
N ASP A 79 -28.13 10.37 11.27
CA ASP A 79 -29.24 11.31 11.08
C ASP A 79 -29.02 12.62 11.85
N GLU A 80 -28.49 12.52 13.07
CA GLU A 80 -28.27 13.69 13.92
C GLU A 80 -27.15 14.59 13.41
N VAL A 81 -26.03 14.05 12.94
CA VAL A 81 -24.85 14.82 12.52
C VAL A 81 -25.21 15.84 11.43
N ALA A 82 -26.13 15.49 10.54
CA ALA A 82 -26.60 16.40 9.49
C ALA A 82 -27.22 17.70 10.02
N SER A 83 -27.75 17.67 11.24
CA SER A 83 -28.37 18.83 11.90
C SER A 83 -27.43 19.57 12.85
N TRP A 84 -26.19 19.10 13.04
CA TRP A 84 -25.32 19.67 14.08
C TRP A 84 -24.71 21.00 13.63
N PRO A 85 -24.77 22.05 14.48
CA PRO A 85 -23.93 23.22 14.28
C PRO A 85 -22.46 22.87 14.58
N ALA A 86 -21.53 23.64 14.02
CA ALA A 86 -20.10 23.43 14.21
C ALA A 86 -19.66 23.42 15.69
N SER A 87 -20.28 24.26 16.54
CA SER A 87 -20.04 24.27 17.98
C SER A 87 -20.36 22.92 18.65
N ARG A 88 -21.41 22.23 18.18
CA ARG A 88 -21.76 20.89 18.65
C ARG A 88 -20.70 19.87 18.18
N VAL A 89 -20.27 19.91 16.93
CA VAL A 89 -19.19 19.03 16.41
C VAL A 89 -17.91 19.16 17.25
N LEU A 90 -17.44 20.38 17.49
CA LEU A 90 -16.25 20.65 18.30
C LEU A 90 -16.41 20.13 19.73
N SER A 91 -17.57 20.36 20.35
CA SER A 91 -17.85 19.88 21.70
C SER A 91 -17.86 18.34 21.81
N LYS A 92 -18.19 17.63 20.72
CA LYS A 92 -18.31 16.17 20.70
C LYS A 92 -16.96 15.48 20.67
N LEU A 93 -15.95 16.09 20.07
CA LEU A 93 -14.55 15.60 20.15
C LEU A 93 -14.02 15.60 21.58
N GLN A 94 -14.60 16.41 22.45
CA GLN A 94 -14.17 16.53 23.84
C GLN A 94 -15.09 15.82 24.84
N GLN A 95 -15.92 14.91 24.36
CA GLN A 95 -16.76 14.06 25.21
C GLN A 95 -16.34 12.62 25.00
N ARG A 96 -15.97 11.92 26.08
CA ARG A 96 -15.77 10.48 26.03
C ARG A 96 -17.10 9.82 25.66
N ARG A 97 -17.10 9.10 24.55
CA ARG A 97 -18.27 8.41 23.99
C ARG A 97 -17.84 7.04 23.51
N THR A 98 -18.81 6.15 23.46
CA THR A 98 -18.66 4.84 22.84
C THR A 98 -19.57 4.80 21.62
N MET A 99 -19.02 4.36 20.49
CA MET A 99 -19.74 4.14 19.24
C MET A 99 -19.42 2.74 18.74
N ASP A 100 -20.19 1.78 19.25
CA ASP A 100 -20.16 0.41 18.75
C ASP A 100 -21.23 0.26 17.65
N TRP A 101 -20.90 0.72 16.45
CA TRP A 101 -21.78 0.55 15.28
C TRP A 101 -21.77 -0.89 14.75
N GLY A 102 -20.88 -1.74 15.25
CA GLY A 102 -20.72 -3.13 14.84
C GLY A 102 -21.32 -4.18 15.78
N ASN A 103 -21.93 -3.78 16.90
CA ASN A 103 -22.47 -4.69 17.93
C ASN A 103 -23.43 -5.78 17.41
N GLU A 104 -24.17 -5.49 16.35
CA GLU A 104 -25.16 -6.39 15.74
C GLU A 104 -24.65 -7.01 14.42
N ALA A 105 -23.35 -6.91 14.15
CA ALA A 105 -22.72 -7.56 13.02
C ALA A 105 -22.99 -9.07 13.06
N LYS A 106 -23.64 -9.60 12.02
CA LYS A 106 -23.94 -11.03 11.94
C LYS A 106 -22.78 -11.74 11.25
N PRO A 107 -22.43 -12.99 11.65
CA PRO A 107 -21.62 -13.84 10.78
C PRO A 107 -22.23 -13.88 9.37
N ALA A 108 -21.37 -13.86 8.35
CA ALA A 108 -21.81 -14.13 6.98
C ALA A 108 -22.42 -15.54 6.93
N SER A 109 -23.75 -15.63 6.74
CA SER A 109 -24.48 -16.90 6.80
C SER A 109 -24.34 -17.68 5.50
N LEU A 110 -24.28 -19.02 5.57
CA LEU A 110 -24.33 -19.87 4.38
C LEU A 110 -25.72 -19.93 3.73
N GLU A 111 -26.74 -19.44 4.43
CA GLU A 111 -28.08 -19.24 3.86
C GLU A 111 -28.15 -18.01 2.94
N PHE A 112 -27.13 -17.14 2.97
CA PHE A 112 -27.07 -15.99 2.08
C PHE A 112 -26.60 -16.43 0.69
N ASN A 113 -27.05 -15.68 -0.33
CA ASN A 113 -26.62 -15.91 -1.69
C ASN A 113 -25.40 -15.02 -1.99
N TYR A 114 -24.28 -15.65 -2.34
CA TYR A 114 -23.03 -14.97 -2.67
C TYR A 114 -22.80 -14.97 -4.19
N TYR A 115 -22.46 -13.80 -4.73
CA TYR A 115 -22.23 -13.60 -6.15
C TYR A 115 -20.89 -12.89 -6.35
N PRO A 116 -19.79 -13.64 -6.54
CA PRO A 116 -18.48 -13.06 -6.77
C PRO A 116 -18.35 -12.55 -8.21
N ASP A 117 -17.97 -11.28 -8.36
CA ASP A 117 -17.51 -10.71 -9.63
C ASP A 117 -15.99 -10.78 -9.70
N PHE A 118 -15.44 -11.29 -10.81
CA PHE A 118 -14.00 -11.50 -10.93
C PHE A 118 -13.33 -10.41 -11.75
N ARG A 119 -12.16 -9.98 -11.28
CA ARG A 119 -11.38 -8.91 -11.91
C ARG A 119 -9.91 -9.28 -11.97
N ILE A 120 -9.21 -8.81 -13.00
CA ILE A 120 -7.74 -8.74 -12.96
C ILE A 120 -7.36 -7.27 -13.10
N ASN A 121 -6.48 -6.84 -12.20
CA ASN A 121 -6.04 -5.46 -12.15
C ASN A 121 -4.62 -5.35 -12.68
N THR A 122 -3.63 -5.58 -11.83
CA THR A 122 -2.24 -5.33 -12.19
C THR A 122 -1.62 -6.51 -12.93
N PHE A 123 -0.82 -6.23 -13.96
CA PHE A 123 0.16 -7.14 -14.55
C PHE A 123 1.57 -6.59 -14.37
N ARG A 124 2.50 -7.50 -14.08
CA ARG A 124 3.94 -7.27 -14.04
C ARG A 124 4.60 -8.22 -15.00
N ILE A 125 5.45 -7.71 -15.87
CA ILE A 125 6.30 -8.52 -16.72
C ILE A 125 7.75 -8.14 -16.45
N VAL A 126 8.52 -9.13 -16.04
CA VAL A 126 9.96 -9.03 -15.78
C VAL A 126 10.67 -9.66 -16.96
N GLY A 127 11.31 -8.83 -17.79
CA GLY A 127 12.15 -9.32 -18.88
C GLY A 127 13.44 -9.97 -18.38
N GLN A 128 14.01 -10.85 -19.19
CA GLN A 128 15.35 -11.36 -18.96
C GLN A 128 16.40 -10.28 -19.29
N PRO A 129 17.54 -10.25 -18.59
CA PRO A 129 18.61 -9.31 -18.89
C PRO A 129 19.10 -9.44 -20.33
N LEU A 130 19.44 -8.32 -20.96
CA LEU A 130 19.95 -8.25 -22.34
C LEU A 130 19.00 -8.78 -23.42
N HIS A 131 17.72 -8.97 -23.12
CA HIS A 131 16.73 -9.41 -24.09
C HIS A 131 15.53 -8.44 -24.22
N PRO A 132 15.01 -8.24 -25.43
CA PRO A 132 13.77 -7.51 -25.67
C PRO A 132 12.53 -8.35 -25.29
N VAL A 133 11.53 -7.70 -24.69
CA VAL A 133 10.34 -8.36 -24.10
C VAL A 133 9.14 -8.40 -25.04
N VAL A 134 9.02 -7.42 -25.92
CA VAL A 134 7.92 -7.27 -26.88
C VAL A 134 8.06 -8.30 -28.00
N ARG A 135 7.01 -8.84 -28.61
CA ARG A 135 7.14 -9.80 -29.71
C ARG A 135 7.54 -9.14 -31.04
N HIS A 136 8.32 -9.84 -31.88
CA HIS A 136 8.79 -9.34 -33.19
C HIS A 136 7.67 -9.12 -34.23
N SER A 137 6.55 -9.84 -34.11
CA SER A 137 5.46 -9.88 -35.10
C SER A 137 4.22 -9.08 -34.69
N SER A 138 4.32 -8.09 -33.79
CA SER A 138 3.12 -7.35 -33.36
C SER A 138 2.57 -6.47 -34.50
N ILE A 139 1.54 -6.95 -35.19
CA ILE A 139 0.81 -6.24 -36.28
C ILE A 139 -0.13 -5.16 -35.71
N VAL A 140 -0.26 -5.05 -34.38
CA VAL A 140 -1.21 -4.15 -33.74
C VAL A 140 -0.67 -2.73 -33.70
N ASP A 141 -1.47 -1.77 -34.18
CA ASP A 141 -1.24 -0.32 -34.07
C ASP A 141 -1.39 0.17 -32.62
N ARG A 142 -0.44 -0.24 -31.76
CA ARG A 142 -0.26 0.25 -30.40
C ARG A 142 0.99 1.10 -30.34
N TYR A 143 0.94 2.16 -29.54
CA TYR A 143 2.00 3.14 -29.45
C TYR A 143 2.55 3.26 -28.03
N VAL A 144 3.86 3.36 -27.90
CA VAL A 144 4.58 3.61 -26.66
C VAL A 144 5.16 5.01 -26.71
N THR A 145 4.94 5.79 -25.66
CA THR A 145 5.49 7.13 -25.51
C THR A 145 6.72 7.09 -24.61
N ILE A 146 7.88 7.36 -25.19
CA ILE A 146 9.16 7.45 -24.50
C ILE A 146 9.22 8.80 -23.79
N SER A 147 9.45 8.78 -22.46
CA SER A 147 9.55 9.99 -21.67
C SER A 147 10.49 9.81 -20.48
N ARG A 148 11.31 10.84 -20.26
CA ARG A 148 12.33 10.89 -19.21
C ARG A 148 11.97 11.83 -18.08
N SER A 149 10.87 12.58 -18.17
CA SER A 149 10.48 13.59 -17.19
C SER A 149 10.14 13.01 -15.81
N HIS A 150 9.98 11.69 -15.72
CA HIS A 150 9.62 10.97 -14.51
C HIS A 150 10.56 9.79 -14.26
N TRP A 151 11.83 9.88 -14.67
CA TRP A 151 12.80 8.79 -14.55
C TRP A 151 12.91 8.25 -13.10
N GLN A 152 12.71 9.14 -12.12
CA GLN A 152 12.70 8.86 -10.69
C GLN A 152 11.39 8.29 -10.13
N ALA A 153 10.43 7.94 -10.99
CA ALA A 153 9.18 7.35 -10.53
C ALA A 153 9.47 6.05 -9.76
N PRO A 154 8.80 5.84 -8.60
CA PRO A 154 9.06 4.66 -7.79
C PRO A 154 8.70 3.40 -8.55
N TYR A 155 9.57 2.39 -8.48
CA TYR A 155 9.26 1.05 -8.94
C TYR A 155 8.42 0.35 -7.88
N SER A 156 7.11 0.60 -7.90
CA SER A 156 6.17 0.05 -6.92
C SER A 156 5.01 -0.64 -7.61
N LEU A 157 4.85 -1.92 -7.30
CA LEU A 157 3.53 -2.52 -7.25
C LEU A 157 3.15 -2.57 -5.78
N ARG A 158 2.00 -2.00 -5.43
CA ARG A 158 1.53 -1.86 -4.04
C ARG A 158 1.54 -3.18 -3.25
N HIS A 159 1.63 -4.34 -3.93
CA HIS A 159 1.44 -5.66 -3.33
C HIS A 159 2.43 -6.76 -3.81
N ALA A 160 3.44 -6.45 -4.64
CA ALA A 160 4.42 -7.44 -5.14
C ALA A 160 5.84 -7.06 -4.70
N THR A 161 6.07 -7.07 -3.39
CA THR A 161 7.28 -6.50 -2.77
C THR A 161 8.46 -7.46 -2.67
N ASN A 162 8.39 -8.71 -3.16
CA ASN A 162 9.47 -9.66 -2.85
C ASN A 162 9.70 -10.83 -3.84
N THR A 163 9.68 -10.58 -5.15
CA THR A 163 9.89 -11.66 -6.14
C THR A 163 11.18 -11.61 -6.93
N LEU A 164 11.83 -10.45 -7.04
CA LEU A 164 13.13 -10.40 -7.69
C LEU A 164 14.18 -11.01 -6.75
N PRO A 165 15.13 -11.81 -7.26
CA PRO A 165 16.15 -12.47 -6.45
C PRO A 165 17.25 -11.50 -5.95
N PHE A 166 17.03 -10.19 -6.03
CA PHE A 166 18.00 -9.14 -5.69
C PHE A 166 17.29 -7.87 -5.19
N GLU A 167 18.03 -7.02 -4.49
CA GLU A 167 17.53 -5.74 -4.01
C GLU A 167 17.36 -4.72 -5.15
N LEU A 168 16.29 -3.94 -5.12
CA LEU A 168 16.00 -2.93 -6.14
C LEU A 168 16.73 -1.59 -5.92
N ASN A 169 17.46 -1.43 -4.81
CA ASN A 169 18.12 -0.18 -4.44
C ASN A 169 19.02 0.34 -5.57
N GLU A 170 18.77 1.58 -6.00
CA GLU A 170 19.53 2.29 -7.03
C GLU A 170 19.58 1.62 -8.42
N ARG A 171 18.54 0.86 -8.81
CA ARG A 171 18.58 0.02 -10.03
C ARG A 171 17.50 0.30 -11.05
N THR A 172 16.55 1.20 -10.76
CA THR A 172 15.38 1.41 -11.62
C THR A 172 15.40 2.78 -12.30
N PHE A 173 14.95 2.79 -13.56
CA PHE A 173 14.83 3.99 -14.37
C PHE A 173 13.54 3.92 -15.19
N ARG A 174 12.56 4.79 -14.89
CA ARG A 174 11.33 4.87 -15.71
C ARG A 174 11.66 5.47 -17.07
N PHE A 175 11.27 4.75 -18.12
CA PHE A 175 11.72 5.04 -19.47
C PHE A 175 10.59 5.40 -20.44
N ALA A 176 9.44 4.73 -20.34
CA ALA A 176 8.33 4.97 -21.26
C ALA A 176 6.96 4.71 -20.62
N SER A 177 5.90 5.07 -21.33
CA SER A 177 4.52 4.78 -20.97
C SER A 177 3.79 4.25 -22.19
N GLY A 178 3.08 3.14 -22.01
CA GLY A 178 2.29 2.49 -23.06
C GLY A 178 0.87 3.07 -23.17
N PRO A 179 0.06 2.53 -24.09
CA PRO A 179 -1.25 3.09 -24.42
C PRO A 179 -2.32 2.82 -23.36
N GLU A 180 -2.15 1.78 -22.53
CA GLU A 180 -3.13 1.31 -21.55
C GLU A 180 -2.52 1.39 -20.14
N LYS A 181 -2.05 2.58 -19.73
CA LYS A 181 -1.45 2.83 -18.39
C LYS A 181 -0.21 1.99 -18.05
N GLN A 182 0.36 1.29 -19.03
CA GLN A 182 1.64 0.60 -18.88
C GLN A 182 2.76 1.58 -18.59
N ILE A 183 3.60 1.25 -17.63
CA ILE A 183 4.80 1.99 -17.29
C ILE A 183 5.99 1.06 -17.54
N TRP A 184 6.89 1.54 -18.39
CA TRP A 184 8.09 0.80 -18.78
C TRP A 184 9.28 1.28 -17.97
N PHE A 185 10.02 0.33 -17.41
CA PHE A 185 11.24 0.56 -16.67
C PHE A 185 12.41 -0.17 -17.31
N ILE A 186 13.58 0.45 -17.25
CA ILE A 186 14.85 -0.26 -17.35
C ILE A 186 15.25 -0.59 -15.91
N VAL A 187 15.48 -1.87 -15.62
CA VAL A 187 15.90 -2.36 -14.31
C VAL A 187 17.24 -3.07 -14.47
N LEU A 188 18.20 -2.71 -13.63
CA LEU A 188 19.56 -3.24 -13.71
C LEU A 188 19.72 -4.44 -12.76
N HIS A 189 19.71 -5.63 -13.36
CA HIS A 189 19.86 -6.91 -12.68
C HIS A 189 21.34 -7.18 -12.40
N PRO A 190 21.72 -7.60 -11.20
CA PRO A 190 23.10 -7.93 -10.90
C PRO A 190 23.55 -9.20 -11.63
N VAL A 191 24.77 -9.19 -12.16
CA VAL A 191 25.39 -10.30 -12.90
C VAL A 191 25.72 -11.48 -11.97
N GLN A 192 26.06 -11.18 -10.71
CA GLN A 192 26.22 -12.14 -9.63
C GLN A 192 25.20 -11.83 -8.55
N ALA A 193 24.60 -12.85 -7.93
CA ALA A 193 23.69 -12.62 -6.81
C ALA A 193 24.42 -11.86 -5.70
N ASP A 194 23.88 -10.71 -5.29
CA ASP A 194 24.43 -9.95 -4.17
C ASP A 194 24.47 -10.87 -2.92
N THR A 195 25.62 -10.94 -2.26
CA THR A 195 25.68 -11.53 -0.92
C THR A 195 24.85 -10.62 -0.04
N PRO A 196 23.84 -11.10 0.72
CA PRO A 196 23.01 -10.22 1.52
C PRO A 196 23.88 -9.53 2.57
N GLU A 197 24.26 -8.28 2.32
CA GLU A 197 24.88 -7.44 3.32
C GLU A 197 23.87 -7.21 4.45
N ALA A 198 24.37 -7.13 5.68
CA ALA A 198 23.53 -6.92 6.85
C ALA A 198 22.65 -5.67 6.67
N PRO A 199 21.40 -5.68 7.15
CA PRO A 199 20.42 -4.65 6.81
C PRO A 199 20.81 -3.30 7.47
N GLU A 200 21.57 -2.48 6.76
CA GLU A 200 21.80 -1.10 7.15
C GLU A 200 20.60 -0.22 6.75
N SER A 201 20.00 0.40 7.78
CA SER A 201 19.13 1.57 7.69
C SER A 201 17.77 1.40 6.96
N ARG A 202 16.75 1.10 7.78
CA ARG A 202 15.29 1.10 7.52
C ARG A 202 14.75 2.40 6.90
N ARG A 203 14.87 2.56 5.58
CA ARG A 203 13.88 3.28 4.74
C ARG A 203 13.03 2.24 4.00
N SER A 204 11.83 2.60 3.55
CA SER A 204 11.00 1.66 2.78
C SER A 204 11.75 1.22 1.50
N PRO A 205 11.70 -0.07 1.10
CA PRO A 205 12.42 -0.55 -0.10
C PRO A 205 12.02 0.17 -1.40
N VAL A 206 10.85 0.80 -1.41
CA VAL A 206 10.25 1.44 -2.58
C VAL A 206 10.89 2.81 -2.88
N GLU A 207 11.30 3.55 -1.85
CA GLU A 207 11.83 4.93 -1.97
C GLU A 207 13.31 4.98 -2.39
N ARG A 208 14.04 3.85 -2.34
CA ARG A 208 15.44 3.75 -2.79
C ARG A 208 15.62 3.02 -4.12
N SER A 209 14.53 2.58 -4.78
CA SER A 209 14.65 1.79 -6.01
C SER A 209 15.27 2.55 -7.19
N THR A 210 15.15 3.87 -7.21
CA THR A 210 15.58 4.73 -8.31
C THR A 210 17.10 4.84 -8.39
N ILE A 211 17.64 4.69 -9.61
CA ILE A 211 19.08 4.86 -9.89
C ILE A 211 19.60 6.26 -9.47
N ARG A 212 20.86 6.38 -9.07
CA ARG A 212 21.45 7.68 -8.73
C ARG A 212 21.41 8.67 -9.90
N SER A 213 21.36 9.97 -9.59
CA SER A 213 21.21 11.05 -10.59
C SER A 213 22.35 11.10 -11.62
N ASP A 214 23.59 10.86 -11.18
CA ASP A 214 24.78 10.77 -12.04
C ASP A 214 24.65 9.63 -13.07
N ARG A 215 24.27 8.45 -12.60
CA ARG A 215 24.04 7.27 -13.44
C ARG A 215 22.80 7.42 -14.33
N ALA A 216 21.75 8.09 -13.85
CA ALA A 216 20.57 8.42 -14.63
C ALA A 216 20.93 9.31 -15.83
N GLN A 217 21.86 10.27 -15.64
CA GLN A 217 22.34 11.14 -16.71
C GLN A 217 23.15 10.37 -17.75
N ALA A 218 24.02 9.46 -17.33
CA ALA A 218 24.76 8.57 -18.23
C ALA A 218 23.80 7.70 -19.07
N LEU A 219 22.84 7.07 -18.42
CA LEU A 219 21.82 6.24 -19.09
C LEU A 219 20.94 7.08 -20.05
N SER A 220 20.58 8.30 -19.68
CA SER A 220 19.85 9.24 -20.54
C SER A 220 20.63 9.62 -21.80
N THR A 221 21.94 9.81 -21.65
CA THR A 221 22.85 10.14 -22.76
C THR A 221 22.98 8.96 -23.72
N TYR A 222 23.13 7.75 -23.20
CA TYR A 222 23.13 6.52 -23.98
C TYR A 222 21.85 6.36 -24.80
N VAL A 223 20.69 6.51 -24.16
CA VAL A 223 19.38 6.46 -24.82
C VAL A 223 19.24 7.54 -25.91
N ASN A 224 19.75 8.76 -25.69
CA ASN A 224 19.71 9.81 -26.72
C ASN A 224 20.54 9.42 -27.95
N GLY A 225 21.76 8.90 -27.75
CA GLY A 225 22.60 8.44 -28.84
C GLY A 225 21.94 7.33 -29.65
N LEU A 226 21.23 6.41 -28.98
CA LEU A 226 20.47 5.35 -29.62
C LEU A 226 19.32 5.88 -30.47
N LEU A 227 18.53 6.83 -29.94
CA LEU A 227 17.40 7.42 -30.67
C LEU A 227 17.83 8.30 -31.86
N LEU A 228 19.11 8.68 -31.95
CA LEU A 228 19.68 9.43 -33.08
C LEU A 228 20.20 8.52 -34.20
N ARG A 229 20.14 7.19 -34.07
CA ARG A 229 20.59 6.26 -35.13
C ARG A 229 19.69 6.33 -36.35
N PRO A 230 20.18 6.21 -37.59
CA PRO A 230 19.37 6.35 -38.81
C PRO A 230 18.09 5.49 -38.83
N GLU A 231 18.16 4.30 -38.24
CA GLU A 231 17.06 3.33 -38.11
C GLU A 231 15.97 3.77 -37.11
N LEU A 232 16.31 4.69 -36.20
CA LEU A 232 15.48 5.18 -35.09
C LEU A 232 15.28 6.72 -35.11
N HIS A 233 16.02 7.44 -35.96
CA HIS A 233 16.14 8.91 -35.99
C HIS A 233 14.83 9.62 -36.39
N ALA A 234 13.89 8.90 -37.02
CA ALA A 234 12.56 9.42 -37.39
C ALA A 234 11.50 9.18 -36.30
N LEU A 235 11.86 8.56 -35.17
CA LEU A 235 10.92 8.23 -34.10
C LEU A 235 10.68 9.45 -33.21
N ASN A 236 9.50 10.07 -33.40
CA ASN A 236 8.94 11.02 -32.43
C ASN A 236 8.88 10.39 -31.03
N ARG A 237 8.58 11.21 -29.99
CA ARG A 237 8.36 10.75 -28.60
C ARG A 237 7.44 9.53 -28.50
N THR A 238 6.57 9.28 -29.48
CA THR A 238 5.63 8.17 -29.54
C THR A 238 5.99 7.25 -30.71
N VAL A 239 6.21 5.97 -30.41
CA VAL A 239 6.68 4.95 -31.36
C VAL A 239 5.70 3.79 -31.43
N SER A 240 5.52 3.17 -32.60
CA SER A 240 4.69 1.96 -32.69
C SER A 240 5.35 0.77 -31.98
N LEU A 241 4.57 -0.26 -31.63
CA LEU A 241 5.07 -1.43 -30.90
C LEU A 241 6.21 -2.16 -31.64
N LYS A 242 6.16 -2.19 -32.98
CA LYS A 242 7.25 -2.69 -33.83
C LYS A 242 8.54 -1.89 -33.65
N HIS A 243 8.47 -0.56 -33.63
CA HIS A 243 9.63 0.29 -33.39
C HIS A 243 10.08 0.23 -31.93
N TRP A 244 9.15 0.02 -30.99
CA TRP A 244 9.48 -0.18 -29.58
C TRP A 244 10.32 -1.45 -29.36
N ARG A 245 9.98 -2.56 -30.04
CA ARG A 245 10.83 -3.77 -30.09
C ARG A 245 12.23 -3.43 -30.58
N LEU A 246 12.34 -2.68 -31.69
CA LEU A 246 13.64 -2.31 -32.26
C LEU A 246 14.46 -1.47 -31.28
N VAL A 247 13.84 -0.49 -30.61
CA VAL A 247 14.49 0.30 -29.54
C VAL A 247 15.03 -0.62 -28.45
N GLN A 248 14.24 -1.59 -27.97
CA GLN A 248 14.70 -2.54 -26.95
C GLN A 248 15.87 -3.39 -27.46
N GLN A 249 15.78 -3.91 -28.68
CA GLN A 249 16.81 -4.76 -29.27
C GLN A 249 18.13 -4.00 -29.43
N THR A 250 18.11 -2.84 -30.10
CA THR A 250 19.30 -2.00 -30.28
C THR A 250 19.90 -1.59 -28.94
N PHE A 251 19.05 -1.32 -27.93
CA PHE A 251 19.51 -0.95 -26.59
C PHE A 251 20.30 -2.09 -25.93
N MET A 252 19.88 -3.35 -26.12
CA MET A 252 20.58 -4.49 -25.55
C MET A 252 21.86 -4.84 -26.34
N GLU A 253 21.82 -4.76 -27.67
CA GLU A 253 22.96 -5.05 -28.54
C GLU A 253 24.13 -4.07 -28.33
N ASP A 254 23.83 -2.79 -28.10
CA ASP A 254 24.84 -1.76 -27.86
C ASP A 254 25.35 -1.70 -26.42
N TRP A 255 24.69 -2.39 -25.48
CA TRP A 255 25.00 -2.31 -24.05
C TRP A 255 26.47 -2.60 -23.72
N PRO A 256 27.13 -3.63 -24.30
CA PRO A 256 28.55 -3.88 -24.03
C PRO A 256 29.46 -2.69 -24.36
N SER A 257 29.19 -1.97 -25.45
CA SER A 257 29.95 -0.77 -25.84
C SER A 257 29.74 0.39 -24.87
N PHE A 258 28.52 0.54 -24.34
CA PHE A 258 28.23 1.50 -23.28
C PHE A 258 28.99 1.17 -21.99
N VAL A 259 29.00 -0.10 -21.57
CA VAL A 259 29.73 -0.56 -20.37
C VAL A 259 31.23 -0.34 -20.52
N GLU A 260 31.81 -0.57 -21.70
CA GLU A 260 33.23 -0.34 -21.96
C GLU A 260 33.59 1.15 -21.83
N SER A 261 32.80 2.04 -22.45
CA SER A 261 33.01 3.49 -22.36
C SER A 261 32.79 4.07 -20.96
N HIS A 262 31.96 3.42 -20.13
CA HIS A 262 31.69 3.81 -18.74
C HIS A 262 32.39 2.90 -17.72
N GLY A 263 33.45 2.20 -18.14
CA GLY A 263 34.12 1.18 -17.34
C GLY A 263 34.83 1.66 -16.08
N HIS A 264 34.83 2.97 -15.81
CA HIS A 264 35.29 3.61 -14.58
C HIS A 264 34.32 3.37 -13.40
N ASP A 265 33.00 3.28 -13.66
CA ASP A 265 32.01 2.90 -12.64
C ASP A 265 31.75 1.39 -12.73
N LYS A 266 32.21 0.65 -11.70
CA LYS A 266 32.06 -0.81 -11.60
C LYS A 266 30.59 -1.25 -11.63
N PHE A 267 29.66 -0.38 -11.27
CA PHE A 267 28.24 -0.67 -11.29
C PHE A 267 27.76 -1.14 -12.68
N TRP A 268 28.23 -0.53 -13.78
CA TRP A 268 27.79 -0.93 -15.13
C TRP A 268 28.31 -2.31 -15.53
N LYS A 269 29.49 -2.72 -15.04
CA LYS A 269 30.07 -4.04 -15.29
C LYS A 269 29.36 -5.14 -14.49
N ASN A 270 28.88 -4.80 -13.30
CA ASN A 270 28.25 -5.74 -12.39
C ASN A 270 26.75 -5.89 -12.65
N ASN A 271 26.18 -5.17 -13.61
CA ASN A 271 24.74 -5.18 -13.86
C ASN A 271 24.38 -5.26 -15.34
N HIS A 272 23.29 -5.97 -15.63
CA HIS A 272 22.70 -6.08 -16.95
C HIS A 272 21.28 -5.47 -16.96
N PRO A 273 20.95 -4.68 -17.99
CA PRO A 273 19.63 -4.09 -18.11
C PRO A 273 18.60 -5.13 -18.52
N ALA A 274 17.41 -5.02 -17.95
CA ALA A 274 16.22 -5.73 -18.36
C ALA A 274 15.06 -4.74 -18.50
N PHE A 275 14.16 -4.96 -19.46
CA PHE A 275 12.93 -4.20 -19.56
C PHE A 275 11.84 -4.80 -18.68
N HIS A 276 11.28 -4.00 -17.79
CA HIS A 276 10.13 -4.37 -16.98
C HIS A 276 8.91 -3.56 -17.40
N VAL A 277 7.74 -4.21 -17.40
CA VAL A 277 6.44 -3.54 -17.61
C VAL A 277 5.62 -3.67 -16.34
N LEU A 278 5.15 -2.52 -15.85
CA LEU A 278 4.10 -2.44 -14.86
C LEU A 278 2.82 -1.96 -15.57
N ASP A 279 1.84 -2.83 -15.69
CA ASP A 279 0.51 -2.48 -16.15
C ASP A 279 -0.39 -2.40 -14.93
N HIS A 280 -0.82 -1.20 -14.55
CA HIS A 280 -1.70 -1.04 -13.40
C HIS A 280 -3.14 -1.50 -13.67
N GLY A 281 -3.46 -1.90 -14.90
CA GLY A 281 -4.78 -2.38 -15.30
C GLY A 281 -5.86 -1.31 -15.33
N ASP A 282 -6.99 -1.70 -15.90
CA ASP A 282 -8.25 -0.95 -15.86
C ASP A 282 -9.27 -1.59 -14.90
N ASP A 283 -8.79 -2.47 -14.00
CA ASP A 283 -9.63 -3.30 -13.13
C ASP A 283 -10.72 -4.06 -13.91
N THR A 284 -10.30 -4.74 -14.98
CA THR A 284 -11.17 -5.35 -15.99
C THR A 284 -12.05 -6.43 -15.36
N LEU A 285 -13.37 -6.28 -15.52
CA LEU A 285 -14.36 -7.27 -15.12
C LEU A 285 -14.38 -8.44 -16.11
N PHE A 286 -14.39 -9.67 -15.60
CA PHE A 286 -14.62 -10.86 -16.40
C PHE A 286 -16.04 -11.37 -16.22
N GLU A 287 -16.63 -11.81 -17.33
CA GLU A 287 -17.81 -12.66 -17.26
C GLU A 287 -17.42 -13.99 -16.62
N THR A 288 -18.05 -14.33 -15.49
CA THR A 288 -17.88 -15.63 -14.86
C THR A 288 -18.39 -16.70 -15.82
N PRO A 289 -17.56 -17.65 -16.29
CA PRO A 289 -18.02 -18.71 -17.17
C PRO A 289 -19.17 -19.47 -16.52
N HIS A 290 -20.28 -19.69 -17.25
CA HIS A 290 -21.47 -20.36 -16.71
C HIS A 290 -21.17 -21.77 -16.15
N ASN A 291 -20.12 -22.42 -16.65
CA ASN A 291 -19.65 -23.74 -16.25
C ASN A 291 -18.48 -23.70 -15.25
N ILE A 292 -18.18 -22.57 -14.61
CA ILE A 292 -17.05 -22.47 -13.66
C ILE A 292 -17.18 -23.48 -12.51
N ALA A 293 -18.41 -23.78 -12.09
CA ALA A 293 -18.68 -24.76 -11.05
C ALA A 293 -18.41 -26.21 -11.52
N ASP A 294 -18.55 -26.45 -12.82
CA ASP A 294 -18.35 -27.75 -13.46
C ASP A 294 -16.86 -28.05 -13.72
N ILE A 295 -15.99 -27.03 -13.67
CA ILE A 295 -14.55 -27.23 -13.73
C ILE A 295 -14.16 -28.17 -12.58
N PRO A 296 -13.46 -29.29 -12.85
CA PRO A 296 -13.03 -30.20 -11.80
C PRO A 296 -12.17 -29.46 -10.76
N MET A 297 -12.44 -29.74 -9.49
CA MET A 297 -11.58 -29.24 -8.42
C MET A 297 -10.16 -29.78 -8.63
N GLU A 298 -9.17 -28.91 -8.50
CA GLU A 298 -7.78 -29.35 -8.53
C GLU A 298 -7.52 -30.33 -7.36
N VAL A 299 -6.99 -31.51 -7.68
CA VAL A 299 -6.62 -32.57 -6.73
C VAL A 299 -5.15 -32.92 -6.92
N THR A 300 -4.50 -33.40 -5.86
CA THR A 300 -3.10 -33.85 -5.92
C THR A 300 -2.96 -34.97 -6.94
N LEU A 301 -1.93 -34.91 -7.78
CA LEU A 301 -1.57 -36.01 -8.68
C LEU A 301 -0.97 -37.16 -7.85
N ASP A 302 -1.50 -38.38 -7.96
CA ASP A 302 -0.95 -39.56 -7.27
C ASP A 302 0.38 -40.00 -7.92
N ASP A 303 1.44 -40.14 -7.11
CA ASP A 303 2.81 -40.52 -7.51
C ASP A 303 2.96 -41.99 -7.99
N ASN A 304 1.87 -42.78 -8.10
CA ASN A 304 1.96 -44.22 -8.37
C ASN A 304 1.44 -44.63 -9.75
N THR A 305 2.18 -44.25 -10.79
CA THR A 305 2.23 -45.01 -12.05
C THR A 305 3.55 -45.76 -12.21
N GLU A 306 4.08 -46.31 -11.12
CA GLU A 306 5.05 -47.41 -11.19
C GLU A 306 4.39 -48.73 -10.79
N VAL A 307 4.32 -49.62 -11.77
CA VAL A 307 3.95 -51.03 -11.63
C VAL A 307 4.86 -51.68 -10.59
N ARG A 308 4.37 -51.84 -9.36
CA ARG A 308 4.90 -52.86 -8.45
C ARG A 308 4.10 -54.13 -8.60
N ASP A 309 4.60 -54.94 -9.52
CA ASP A 309 4.37 -56.37 -9.58
C ASP A 309 4.89 -56.99 -8.28
N THR A 310 4.02 -57.16 -7.29
CA THR A 310 4.29 -58.03 -6.14
C THR A 310 3.47 -59.30 -6.29
N GLY A 311 4.00 -60.23 -7.06
CA GLY A 311 3.59 -61.63 -6.98
C GLY A 311 3.91 -62.19 -5.59
N ARG A 312 2.89 -62.69 -4.87
CA ARG A 312 2.84 -64.05 -4.31
C ARG A 312 1.54 -64.31 -3.51
N ILE A 313 0.70 -65.13 -4.13
CA ILE A 313 0.04 -66.37 -3.65
C ILE A 313 -0.57 -66.38 -2.24
N GLY A 314 -1.88 -66.63 -2.20
CA GLY A 314 -2.62 -67.20 -1.07
C GLY A 314 -4.10 -67.40 -1.43
N ASP A 315 -4.46 -68.66 -1.69
CA ASP A 315 -5.78 -69.19 -2.10
C ASP A 315 -6.99 -68.71 -1.28
N ILE A 316 -8.18 -68.69 -1.91
CA ILE A 316 -9.33 -69.60 -1.62
C ILE A 316 -10.59 -69.19 -2.44
N SER A 317 -10.95 -70.10 -3.37
CA SER A 317 -12.25 -70.54 -3.93
C SER A 317 -13.39 -69.57 -4.33
N ASP A 318 -13.68 -69.61 -5.63
CA ASP A 318 -14.95 -69.93 -6.32
C ASP A 318 -16.29 -69.34 -5.83
N ASP A 319 -16.92 -68.51 -6.68
CA ASP A 319 -18.16 -68.90 -7.38
C ASP A 319 -18.52 -67.90 -8.52
N GLU A 320 -19.17 -68.46 -9.54
CA GLU A 320 -19.36 -68.06 -10.94
C GLU A 320 -20.20 -66.79 -11.21
N ASP A 321 -19.80 -65.93 -12.17
CA ASP A 321 -20.38 -65.82 -13.53
C ASP A 321 -19.79 -64.61 -14.33
N PRO A 322 -19.63 -64.70 -15.67
CA PRO A 322 -19.01 -63.66 -16.50
C PRO A 322 -20.02 -62.81 -17.27
N GLU A 323 -19.87 -61.48 -17.25
CA GLU A 323 -20.55 -60.55 -18.18
C GLU A 323 -19.53 -59.49 -18.67
N PRO A 324 -19.71 -58.96 -19.90
CA PRO A 324 -18.62 -58.69 -20.81
C PRO A 324 -18.00 -57.29 -20.68
N GLU A 325 -16.78 -57.21 -21.19
CA GLU A 325 -15.94 -56.04 -21.46
C GLU A 325 -16.67 -54.69 -21.60
N GLY A 326 -16.94 -54.05 -20.47
CA GLY A 326 -17.12 -52.62 -20.39
C GLY A 326 -15.76 -51.94 -20.49
N SER A 327 -15.42 -51.47 -21.69
CA SER A 327 -14.25 -50.63 -21.96
C SER A 327 -14.15 -49.51 -20.92
N ARG A 328 -13.31 -49.68 -19.89
CA ARG A 328 -12.94 -48.60 -18.99
C ARG A 328 -12.18 -47.58 -19.83
N PRO A 329 -12.59 -46.31 -19.87
CA PRO A 329 -11.84 -45.31 -20.60
C PRO A 329 -10.46 -45.24 -19.96
N ARG A 330 -9.43 -45.58 -20.75
CA ARG A 330 -8.07 -45.12 -20.48
C ARG A 330 -8.20 -43.65 -20.10
N ALA A 331 -7.62 -43.27 -18.97
CA ALA A 331 -7.35 -41.88 -18.65
C ALA A 331 -6.29 -41.36 -19.65
N SER A 332 -6.63 -41.30 -20.93
CA SER A 332 -6.02 -40.37 -21.86
C SER A 332 -6.30 -39.00 -21.27
N GLY A 333 -5.26 -38.27 -20.92
CA GLY A 333 -5.34 -36.92 -20.38
C GLY A 333 -6.26 -36.07 -21.24
N VAL A 334 -7.52 -35.94 -20.83
CA VAL A 334 -8.36 -34.85 -21.24
C VAL A 334 -7.75 -33.65 -20.54
N ARG A 335 -6.83 -32.98 -21.22
CA ARG A 335 -6.53 -31.57 -20.92
C ARG A 335 -7.88 -30.88 -21.12
N ASN A 336 -8.69 -30.78 -20.07
CA ASN A 336 -9.90 -29.97 -20.12
C ASN A 336 -9.44 -28.59 -20.57
N GLU A 337 -9.74 -28.24 -21.82
CA GLU A 337 -9.46 -26.93 -22.35
C GLU A 337 -10.21 -25.95 -21.46
N MET A 338 -9.45 -25.19 -20.66
CA MET A 338 -10.04 -24.22 -19.76
C MET A 338 -10.83 -23.20 -20.59
N PRO A 339 -12.00 -22.75 -20.12
CA PRO A 339 -12.89 -21.90 -20.90
C PRO A 339 -12.34 -20.47 -20.98
N TYR A 340 -11.37 -20.26 -21.88
CA TYR A 340 -10.87 -18.94 -22.25
C TYR A 340 -11.90 -18.23 -23.14
N THR A 341 -12.99 -17.77 -22.55
CA THR A 341 -14.06 -17.03 -23.22
C THR A 341 -14.09 -15.56 -22.79
N GLY A 342 -14.79 -14.72 -23.56
CA GLY A 342 -15.00 -13.31 -23.25
C GLY A 342 -13.71 -12.52 -23.01
N GLU A 343 -13.74 -11.65 -22.00
CA GLU A 343 -12.65 -10.73 -21.64
C GLU A 343 -11.34 -11.45 -21.23
N LEU A 344 -11.42 -12.64 -20.61
CA LEU A 344 -10.20 -13.40 -20.25
C LEU A 344 -9.53 -14.00 -21.51
N GLY A 345 -10.33 -14.41 -22.50
CA GLY A 345 -9.83 -14.83 -23.81
C GLY A 345 -9.18 -13.67 -24.57
N LEU A 346 -9.81 -12.49 -24.57
CA LEU A 346 -9.26 -11.26 -25.16
C LEU A 346 -7.95 -10.83 -24.49
N LEU A 347 -7.89 -10.89 -23.16
CA LEU A 347 -6.67 -10.62 -22.40
C LEU A 347 -5.54 -11.57 -22.76
N LYS A 348 -5.82 -12.89 -22.81
CA LYS A 348 -4.84 -13.90 -23.24
C LYS A 348 -4.31 -13.59 -24.63
N GLN A 349 -5.19 -13.36 -25.61
CA GLN A 349 -4.80 -13.05 -26.99
C GLN A 349 -3.97 -11.76 -27.07
N LYS A 350 -4.37 -10.71 -26.33
CA LYS A 350 -3.62 -9.46 -26.24
C LYS A 350 -2.20 -9.69 -25.71
N LEU A 351 -2.04 -10.44 -24.63
CA LEU A 351 -0.74 -10.75 -24.05
C LEU A 351 0.13 -11.58 -25.03
N GLU A 352 -0.46 -12.59 -25.69
CA GLU A 352 0.20 -13.41 -26.69
C GLU A 352 0.68 -12.59 -27.90
N VAL A 353 -0.06 -11.58 -28.32
CA VAL A 353 0.33 -10.72 -29.44
C VAL A 353 1.44 -9.73 -29.04
N MET A 354 1.41 -9.24 -27.81
CA MET A 354 2.35 -8.21 -27.36
C MET A 354 3.70 -8.75 -26.90
N TYR A 355 3.73 -9.92 -26.26
CA TYR A 355 4.89 -10.36 -25.49
C TYR A 355 5.49 -11.68 -26.00
N ASP A 356 6.82 -11.76 -25.91
CA ASP A 356 7.58 -12.96 -26.23
C ASP A 356 8.01 -13.66 -24.93
N LEU A 357 7.39 -14.81 -24.64
CA LEU A 357 7.63 -15.54 -23.40
C LEU A 357 9.05 -16.10 -23.31
N SER A 358 9.74 -16.30 -24.43
CA SER A 358 11.12 -16.80 -24.43
C SER A 358 12.12 -15.84 -23.78
N TYR A 359 11.78 -14.54 -23.72
CA TYR A 359 12.61 -13.49 -23.13
C TYR A 359 12.02 -12.90 -21.84
N ILE A 360 11.05 -13.58 -21.26
CA ILE A 360 10.41 -13.19 -20.01
C ILE A 360 10.89 -14.11 -18.90
N ASP A 361 11.34 -13.51 -17.80
CA ASP A 361 11.73 -14.25 -16.61
C ASP A 361 10.51 -14.58 -15.76
N GLN A 362 9.66 -13.58 -15.50
CA GLN A 362 8.52 -13.71 -14.60
C GLN A 362 7.33 -12.89 -15.09
N VAL A 363 6.14 -13.45 -14.90
CA VAL A 363 4.86 -12.74 -15.02
C VAL A 363 4.16 -12.80 -13.67
N SER A 364 3.72 -11.65 -13.17
CA SER A 364 2.86 -11.57 -11.99
C SER A 364 1.58 -10.84 -12.33
N TYR A 365 0.47 -11.25 -11.73
CA TYR A 365 -0.80 -10.55 -11.86
C TYR A 365 -1.64 -10.64 -10.60
N THR A 366 -2.55 -9.68 -10.42
CA THR A 366 -3.49 -9.70 -9.28
C THR A 366 -4.87 -10.06 -9.78
N ILE A 367 -5.42 -11.16 -9.24
CA ILE A 367 -6.81 -11.55 -9.45
C ILE A 367 -7.63 -11.21 -8.22
N GLY A 368 -8.80 -10.61 -8.43
CA GLY A 368 -9.74 -10.19 -7.40
C GLY A 368 -11.09 -10.88 -7.53
N ALA A 369 -11.69 -11.21 -6.40
CA ALA A 369 -13.10 -11.58 -6.27
C ALA A 369 -13.84 -10.51 -5.47
N VAL A 370 -14.76 -9.78 -6.10
CA VAL A 370 -15.67 -8.85 -5.43
C VAL A 370 -16.90 -9.62 -4.98
N ILE A 371 -16.96 -9.94 -3.69
CA ILE A 371 -18.01 -10.77 -3.12
C ILE A 371 -19.23 -9.89 -2.83
N ASN A 372 -20.27 -10.03 -3.66
CA ASN A 372 -21.59 -9.47 -3.38
C ASN A 372 -22.43 -10.47 -2.59
N CYS A 373 -23.31 -9.97 -1.72
CA CYS A 373 -24.10 -10.79 -0.81
C CYS A 373 -25.55 -10.33 -0.78
N LEU A 374 -26.48 -11.26 -0.99
CA LEU A 374 -27.91 -11.05 -0.86
C LEU A 374 -28.47 -11.92 0.26
N LYS A 375 -29.10 -11.29 1.25
CA LYS A 375 -29.84 -12.00 2.29
C LYS A 375 -31.18 -12.47 1.71
N PRO A 376 -31.55 -13.75 1.88
CA PRO A 376 -32.83 -14.27 1.42
C PRO A 376 -33.98 -13.58 2.15
N PRO A 377 -35.15 -13.48 1.51
CA PRO A 377 -36.31 -12.86 2.13
C PRO A 377 -36.79 -13.65 3.33
N VAL A 378 -37.35 -12.93 4.31
CA VAL A 378 -38.05 -13.56 5.43
C VAL A 378 -39.51 -13.80 4.99
N GLY A 379 -39.81 -15.02 4.54
CA GLY A 379 -41.12 -15.42 4.00
C GLY A 379 -41.18 -15.42 2.46
N GLU A 380 -42.30 -15.93 1.91
CA GLU A 380 -42.44 -16.22 0.47
C GLU A 380 -42.58 -14.99 -0.44
N THR A 381 -42.85 -13.80 0.11
CA THR A 381 -43.19 -12.57 -0.66
C THR A 381 -42.17 -11.44 -0.52
N GLY A 382 -41.04 -11.67 0.16
CA GLY A 382 -40.03 -10.63 0.37
C GLY A 382 -39.05 -10.49 -0.80
N ASN A 383 -38.51 -9.30 -0.98
CA ASN A 383 -37.33 -9.08 -1.84
C ASN A 383 -36.06 -9.49 -1.11
N GLN A 384 -35.07 -9.99 -1.85
CA GLN A 384 -33.72 -10.18 -1.33
C GLN A 384 -33.12 -8.83 -0.94
N VAL A 385 -32.39 -8.80 0.18
CA VAL A 385 -31.80 -7.56 0.71
C VAL A 385 -30.28 -7.61 0.52
N PRO A 386 -29.68 -6.65 -0.20
CA PRO A 386 -28.23 -6.60 -0.36
C PRO A 386 -27.56 -6.27 0.97
N MET A 387 -26.51 -7.02 1.29
CA MET A 387 -25.75 -6.90 2.55
C MET A 387 -24.33 -6.49 2.24
N CYS A 388 -23.76 -5.59 3.05
CA CYS A 388 -22.35 -5.26 2.99
C CYS A 388 -21.53 -6.21 3.86
N LEU A 389 -20.30 -6.51 3.44
CA LEU A 389 -19.40 -7.43 4.13
C LEU A 389 -18.15 -6.68 4.62
N LEU A 390 -17.65 -7.05 5.80
CA LEU A 390 -16.34 -6.65 6.32
C LEU A 390 -15.62 -7.84 6.94
N ALA A 391 -14.29 -7.82 6.96
CA ALA A 391 -13.53 -8.82 7.68
C ALA A 391 -13.58 -8.60 9.19
N ASP A 392 -13.71 -9.70 9.94
CA ASP A 392 -13.56 -9.76 11.39
C ASP A 392 -12.07 -9.95 11.73
N ARG A 393 -11.50 -9.03 12.51
CA ARG A 393 -10.09 -9.07 12.91
C ARG A 393 -9.70 -10.40 13.54
N SER A 394 -10.54 -10.97 14.40
CA SER A 394 -10.24 -12.25 15.05
C SER A 394 -10.24 -13.42 14.05
N GLY A 395 -11.17 -13.41 13.08
CA GLY A 395 -11.22 -14.40 12.00
C GLY A 395 -9.99 -14.31 11.09
N VAL A 396 -9.55 -13.09 10.75
CA VAL A 396 -8.31 -12.86 9.99
C VAL A 396 -7.11 -13.38 10.80
N CYS A 397 -6.97 -13.00 12.06
CA CYS A 397 -5.87 -13.47 12.91
C CYS A 397 -5.85 -15.00 13.04
N ALA A 398 -7.01 -15.66 13.22
CA ALA A 398 -7.10 -17.11 13.29
C ALA A 398 -6.64 -17.79 11.99
N THR A 399 -6.91 -17.17 10.85
CA THR A 399 -6.58 -17.71 9.53
C THR A 399 -5.09 -17.56 9.17
N TYR A 400 -4.42 -16.54 9.71
CA TYR A 400 -3.00 -16.27 9.48
C TYR A 400 -2.08 -16.78 10.59
N GLY A 401 -2.63 -17.06 11.78
CA GLY A 401 -1.86 -17.44 12.96
C GLY A 401 -0.96 -16.32 13.48
N LEU A 402 -0.09 -16.71 14.41
CA LEU A 402 0.99 -15.90 14.98
C LEU A 402 2.27 -16.13 14.17
N ALA A 403 2.95 -15.08 13.68
CA ALA A 403 4.28 -15.26 13.11
C ALA A 403 5.28 -15.43 14.26
N SER A 404 5.80 -16.65 14.43
CA SER A 404 6.91 -16.90 15.35
C SER A 404 8.22 -16.49 14.69
N THR A 405 8.73 -15.31 15.03
CA THR A 405 10.15 -15.02 14.84
C THR A 405 10.80 -14.91 16.21
N ALA A 406 12.00 -15.46 16.34
CA ALA A 406 12.67 -15.80 17.61
C ALA A 406 12.95 -14.64 18.58
N ASN A 407 12.46 -13.42 18.34
CA ASN A 407 12.51 -12.31 19.30
C ASN A 407 11.38 -11.29 19.19
N ASP A 408 10.37 -11.46 18.32
CA ASP A 408 9.19 -10.57 18.24
C ASP A 408 8.01 -11.28 17.54
N CYS A 409 6.87 -11.40 18.24
CA CYS A 409 5.60 -11.89 17.68
C CYS A 409 4.97 -10.78 16.85
N GLN A 410 5.14 -10.82 15.52
CA GLN A 410 4.39 -9.91 14.63
C GLN A 410 3.15 -10.62 14.08
N PRO A 411 2.01 -9.92 13.92
CA PRO A 411 0.86 -10.48 13.24
C PRO A 411 1.21 -10.76 11.77
N ALA A 412 0.90 -11.97 11.29
CA ALA A 412 1.17 -12.38 9.91
C ALA A 412 0.28 -11.67 8.86
N ALA A 413 -0.65 -10.84 9.30
CA ALA A 413 -1.45 -9.94 8.47
C ALA A 413 -1.61 -8.59 9.17
N GLU A 414 -1.54 -7.51 8.38
CA GLU A 414 -1.87 -6.16 8.80
C GLU A 414 -3.38 -5.94 8.70
N PHE A 415 -3.99 -5.36 9.72
CA PHE A 415 -5.43 -5.11 9.78
C PHE A 415 -5.70 -3.60 9.79
N HIS A 416 -6.60 -3.16 8.92
CA HIS A 416 -6.94 -1.76 8.72
C HIS A 416 -8.41 -1.53 9.13
N PRO A 417 -8.66 -1.05 10.35
CA PRO A 417 -10.02 -0.83 10.84
C PRO A 417 -10.71 0.30 10.06
N LEU A 418 -12.00 0.15 9.77
CA LEU A 418 -12.80 1.17 9.11
C LEU A 418 -13.73 1.85 10.11
N GLY A 419 -14.06 3.12 9.90
CA GLY A 419 -15.02 3.85 10.74
C GLY A 419 -14.64 3.87 12.22
N PHE A 420 -13.33 3.87 12.52
CA PHE A 420 -12.76 3.73 13.87
C PHE A 420 -13.10 2.43 14.61
N HIS A 421 -13.68 1.43 13.94
CA HIS A 421 -14.09 0.20 14.61
C HIS A 421 -12.93 -0.79 14.74
N PRO A 422 -12.50 -1.15 15.96
CA PRO A 422 -11.26 -1.92 16.15
C PRO A 422 -11.33 -3.37 15.63
N ARG A 423 -12.55 -3.87 15.40
CA ARG A 423 -12.81 -5.27 15.01
C ARG A 423 -13.09 -5.48 13.52
N TYR A 424 -13.59 -4.47 12.80
CA TYR A 424 -14.11 -4.66 11.44
C TYR A 424 -13.41 -3.73 10.46
N GLY A 425 -12.99 -4.28 9.32
CA GLY A 425 -12.23 -3.51 8.35
C GLY A 425 -11.62 -4.35 7.24
N ASN A 426 -10.52 -3.84 6.72
CA ASN A 426 -9.74 -4.42 5.63
C ASN A 426 -8.49 -5.13 6.21
N PHE A 427 -7.80 -5.93 5.41
CA PHE A 427 -6.55 -6.56 5.80
C PHE A 427 -5.61 -6.82 4.62
N VAL A 428 -4.31 -6.89 4.92
CA VAL A 428 -3.24 -7.27 4.00
C VAL A 428 -2.42 -8.39 4.65
N GLY A 429 -2.45 -9.58 4.07
CA GLY A 429 -1.58 -10.69 4.45
C GLY A 429 -0.37 -10.78 3.54
N SER A 430 0.80 -11.12 4.09
CA SER A 430 2.02 -11.34 3.29
C SER A 430 2.02 -12.67 2.52
N ARG A 431 0.99 -13.50 2.73
CA ARG A 431 0.81 -14.83 2.15
C ARG A 431 -0.69 -15.10 1.95
N PRO A 432 -1.06 -16.20 1.29
CA PRO A 432 -2.46 -16.61 1.23
C PRO A 432 -3.06 -16.96 2.61
N PRO A 433 -4.34 -16.66 2.84
CA PRO A 433 -5.04 -17.05 4.06
C PRO A 433 -5.30 -18.56 4.11
N GLY A 434 -5.29 -19.15 5.31
CA GLY A 434 -5.51 -20.58 5.53
C GLY A 434 -6.80 -21.17 4.94
N PHE A 435 -7.83 -20.37 4.63
CA PHE A 435 -9.05 -20.87 3.99
C PHE A 435 -8.85 -21.25 2.51
N ILE A 436 -7.90 -20.61 1.81
CA ILE A 436 -7.58 -20.85 0.38
C ILE A 436 -6.20 -21.48 0.18
N GLU A 437 -5.30 -21.35 1.15
CA GLU A 437 -3.96 -21.92 1.14
C GLU A 437 -3.89 -23.42 0.73
N PRO A 438 -4.82 -24.31 1.15
CA PRO A 438 -4.81 -25.70 0.71
C PRO A 438 -4.94 -25.87 -0.81
N LEU A 439 -5.79 -25.07 -1.47
CA LEU A 439 -5.93 -25.09 -2.93
C LEU A 439 -4.62 -24.68 -3.61
N TYR A 440 -3.98 -23.64 -3.10
CA TYR A 440 -2.72 -23.16 -3.63
C TYR A 440 -1.56 -24.13 -3.43
N LYS A 441 -1.55 -24.88 -2.32
CA LYS A 441 -0.58 -25.98 -2.12
C LYS A 441 -0.75 -27.07 -3.17
N ILE A 442 -1.98 -27.48 -3.46
CA ILE A 442 -2.27 -28.46 -4.51
C ILE A 442 -1.84 -27.93 -5.89
N LEU A 443 -2.20 -26.70 -6.23
CA LEU A 443 -1.80 -26.07 -7.50
C LEU A 443 -0.28 -26.00 -7.65
N LYS A 444 0.43 -25.58 -6.60
CA LYS A 444 1.89 -25.56 -6.58
C LYS A 444 2.48 -26.96 -6.79
N ALA A 445 1.99 -27.96 -6.07
CA ALA A 445 2.47 -29.35 -6.18
C ALA A 445 2.23 -29.92 -7.59
N ASN A 446 1.03 -29.71 -8.15
CA ASN A 446 0.70 -30.20 -9.49
C ASN A 446 1.56 -29.53 -10.56
N VAL A 447 1.73 -28.21 -10.49
CA VAL A 447 2.58 -27.48 -11.45
C VAL A 447 4.06 -27.88 -11.29
N TYR A 448 4.53 -28.10 -10.06
CA TYR A 448 5.87 -28.62 -9.79
C TYR A 448 6.10 -29.99 -10.43
N ALA A 449 5.17 -30.94 -10.22
CA ALA A 449 5.26 -32.27 -10.81
C ALA A 449 5.17 -32.25 -12.35
N GLN A 450 4.34 -31.37 -12.91
CA GLN A 450 4.20 -31.20 -14.36
C GLN A 450 5.39 -30.48 -15.01
N ASN A 451 6.30 -29.89 -14.23
CA ASN A 451 7.38 -29.05 -14.73
C ASN A 451 8.74 -29.54 -14.21
N ASP A 452 8.99 -30.83 -14.30
CA ASP A 452 10.25 -31.50 -13.93
C ASP A 452 10.76 -31.11 -12.54
N CYS A 453 9.84 -31.01 -11.57
CA CYS A 453 10.17 -30.67 -10.19
C CYS A 453 10.79 -29.27 -10.02
N GLU A 454 10.38 -28.30 -10.85
CA GLU A 454 10.78 -26.90 -10.72
C GLU A 454 9.71 -26.05 -10.02
N HIS A 455 10.16 -25.16 -9.13
CA HIS A 455 9.29 -24.19 -8.46
C HIS A 455 9.00 -23.00 -9.40
N VAL A 456 7.87 -23.07 -10.11
CA VAL A 456 7.48 -22.06 -11.09
C VAL A 456 6.29 -21.20 -10.69
N LEU A 457 5.42 -21.66 -9.80
CA LEU A 457 4.20 -20.96 -9.39
C LEU A 457 4.28 -20.50 -7.94
N ASP A 458 3.99 -19.23 -7.69
CA ASP A 458 3.90 -18.67 -6.35
C ASP A 458 2.62 -17.84 -6.15
N PHE A 459 2.19 -17.77 -4.89
CA PHE A 459 1.05 -16.99 -4.42
C PHE A 459 1.54 -16.11 -3.28
N GLU A 460 1.60 -14.81 -3.54
CA GLU A 460 2.18 -13.82 -2.63
C GLU A 460 1.11 -13.19 -1.74
N ALA A 461 1.21 -11.87 -1.53
CA ALA A 461 0.31 -11.10 -0.71
C ALA A 461 -1.15 -11.29 -1.12
N PHE A 462 -1.99 -11.32 -0.10
CA PHE A 462 -3.44 -11.41 -0.23
C PHE A 462 -4.07 -10.22 0.47
N ARG A 463 -5.10 -9.63 -0.12
CA ARG A 463 -5.77 -8.45 0.45
C ARG A 463 -7.27 -8.66 0.49
N GLY A 464 -7.89 -8.28 1.60
CA GLY A 464 -9.33 -8.16 1.71
C GLY A 464 -9.71 -6.71 1.99
N TYR A 465 -10.64 -6.14 1.23
CA TYR A 465 -11.08 -4.76 1.46
C TYR A 465 -12.48 -4.47 0.94
N SER A 466 -13.13 -3.46 1.52
CA SER A 466 -14.39 -2.94 0.97
C SER A 466 -14.15 -2.17 -0.33
N TYR A 467 -14.65 -2.71 -1.44
CA TYR A 467 -14.38 -2.20 -2.79
C TYR A 467 -14.91 -0.78 -3.00
N ALA A 468 -16.14 -0.51 -2.55
CA ALA A 468 -16.77 0.81 -2.68
C ALA A 468 -15.99 1.91 -1.98
N ILE A 469 -15.46 1.62 -0.80
CA ILE A 469 -14.74 2.60 0.01
C ILE A 469 -13.38 2.86 -0.60
N GLU A 470 -12.67 1.82 -1.00
CA GLU A 470 -11.36 2.02 -1.63
C GLU A 470 -11.49 2.88 -2.89
N ASP A 471 -12.46 2.61 -3.78
CA ASP A 471 -12.65 3.43 -4.98
C ASP A 471 -13.08 4.87 -4.65
N ALA A 472 -13.98 5.05 -3.68
CA ALA A 472 -14.44 6.38 -3.25
C ALA A 472 -13.35 7.24 -2.58
N VAL A 473 -12.34 6.61 -1.97
CA VAL A 473 -11.35 7.24 -1.08
C VAL A 473 -9.96 7.33 -1.73
N ARG A 474 -9.69 6.52 -2.77
CA ARG A 474 -8.37 6.35 -3.43
C ARG A 474 -7.71 7.66 -3.85
N ASP A 475 -8.49 8.65 -4.27
CA ASP A 475 -8.02 9.92 -4.83
C ASP A 475 -8.45 11.15 -4.00
N THR A 476 -9.36 10.99 -3.04
CA THR A 476 -10.03 12.08 -2.29
C THR A 476 -9.46 12.30 -0.89
N VAL A 477 -9.14 11.26 -0.13
CA VAL A 477 -8.69 11.40 1.29
C VAL A 477 -7.19 11.10 1.47
N THR A 478 -6.62 10.25 0.63
CA THR A 478 -5.22 9.77 0.72
C THR A 478 -4.19 10.71 0.08
N GLN A 479 -4.61 11.66 -0.75
CA GLN A 479 -3.71 12.61 -1.42
C GLN A 479 -3.41 13.88 -0.60
N GLY A 480 -3.24 13.67 0.71
CA GLY A 480 -2.36 14.49 1.53
C GLY A 480 -3.01 15.70 2.15
N ARG A 481 -3.08 15.71 3.49
CA ARG A 481 -2.77 16.85 4.40
C ARG A 481 -3.21 18.27 3.96
N CYS A 482 -4.26 18.40 3.14
CA CYS A 482 -4.70 19.66 2.53
C CYS A 482 -5.16 20.70 3.57
N GLY A 483 -5.47 20.26 4.80
CA GLY A 483 -5.66 21.13 5.96
C GLY A 483 -4.48 22.07 6.21
N ALA A 484 -3.26 21.76 5.74
CA ALA A 484 -2.10 22.66 5.78
C ALA A 484 -2.38 24.04 5.16
N ALA A 485 -3.27 24.11 4.16
CA ALA A 485 -3.64 25.38 3.55
C ALA A 485 -4.36 26.32 4.54
N LEU A 486 -5.14 25.74 5.47
CA LEU A 486 -5.84 26.49 6.52
C LEU A 486 -4.93 26.86 7.69
N THR A 487 -3.77 26.21 7.83
CA THR A 487 -2.83 26.47 8.93
C THR A 487 -1.69 27.42 8.54
N LEU A 488 -1.51 27.70 7.24
CA LEU A 488 -0.58 28.73 6.77
C LEU A 488 -1.19 30.13 6.97
N SER A 489 -0.62 30.92 7.87
CA SER A 489 -1.14 32.27 8.14
C SER A 489 -1.07 33.16 6.89
N PRO A 490 -2.09 34.00 6.63
CA PRO A 490 -2.12 34.91 5.48
C PRO A 490 -0.91 35.84 5.43
N SER A 491 -0.44 36.33 6.59
CA SER A 491 0.74 37.19 6.68
C SER A 491 2.05 36.49 6.26
N VAL A 492 2.27 35.23 6.64
CA VAL A 492 3.42 34.42 6.20
C VAL A 492 3.31 34.09 4.72
N ARG A 493 2.11 33.73 4.25
CA ARG A 493 1.83 33.47 2.82
C ARG A 493 2.17 34.67 1.95
N CYS A 494 1.78 35.89 2.36
CA CYS A 494 2.06 37.11 1.60
C CYS A 494 3.56 37.38 1.42
N ARG A 495 4.36 37.09 2.46
CA ARG A 495 5.83 37.24 2.45
C ARG A 495 6.57 36.09 1.78
N SER A 496 5.89 34.97 1.55
CA SER A 496 6.45 33.77 0.94
C SER A 496 6.65 33.91 -0.57
N SER A 497 7.45 33.00 -1.14
CA SER A 497 7.75 32.97 -2.57
C SER A 497 6.49 32.78 -3.44
N ALA A 498 6.59 33.16 -4.71
CA ALA A 498 5.49 32.95 -5.67
C ALA A 498 5.08 31.47 -5.80
N SER A 499 6.04 30.54 -5.67
CA SER A 499 5.79 29.10 -5.67
C SER A 499 4.90 28.68 -4.50
N VAL A 500 5.24 29.10 -3.27
CA VAL A 500 4.43 28.81 -2.06
C VAL A 500 3.02 29.40 -2.19
N ARG A 501 2.89 30.63 -2.71
CA ARG A 501 1.58 31.27 -2.92
C ARG A 501 0.72 30.53 -3.95
N ASN A 502 1.33 30.06 -5.04
CA ASN A 502 0.64 29.27 -6.06
C ASN A 502 0.23 27.90 -5.53
N ASN A 503 1.11 27.22 -4.79
CA ASN A 503 0.78 25.93 -4.18
C ASN A 503 -0.34 26.07 -3.14
N HIS A 504 -0.30 27.10 -2.29
CA HIS A 504 -1.36 27.41 -1.34
C HIS A 504 -2.70 27.61 -2.06
N ARG A 505 -2.73 28.38 -3.15
CA ARG A 505 -3.95 28.57 -3.96
C ARG A 505 -4.49 27.26 -4.51
N GLN A 506 -3.63 26.36 -4.98
CA GLN A 506 -4.04 25.04 -5.47
C GLN A 506 -4.58 24.14 -4.36
N LEU A 507 -3.98 24.18 -3.17
CA LEU A 507 -4.44 23.40 -2.01
C LEU A 507 -5.77 23.94 -1.47
N MET A 508 -6.01 25.25 -1.47
CA MET A 508 -7.30 25.85 -1.11
C MET A 508 -8.44 25.42 -2.04
N GLN A 509 -8.16 25.07 -3.30
CA GLN A 509 -9.16 24.51 -4.22
C GLN A 509 -9.46 23.04 -3.93
N LYS A 510 -8.59 22.36 -3.18
CA LYS A 510 -8.65 20.93 -2.86
C LYS A 510 -8.86 20.70 -1.36
N LEU A 511 -9.54 21.63 -0.67
CA LEU A 511 -9.72 21.54 0.78
C LEU A 511 -10.38 20.22 1.20
N PRO A 512 -10.07 19.72 2.40
CA PRO A 512 -10.65 18.47 2.90
C PRO A 512 -12.18 18.48 2.90
N SER A 513 -12.83 19.63 3.14
CA SER A 513 -14.29 19.78 3.11
C SER A 513 -14.89 19.34 1.76
N CYS A 514 -14.33 19.80 0.65
CA CYS A 514 -14.76 19.42 -0.71
C CYS A 514 -14.55 17.92 -0.95
N ARG A 515 -13.39 17.38 -0.57
CA ARG A 515 -13.05 15.98 -0.79
C ARG A 515 -13.86 15.00 0.04
N LEU A 516 -14.17 15.36 1.29
CA LEU A 516 -15.03 14.57 2.16
C LEU A 516 -16.47 14.57 1.65
N ARG A 517 -16.93 15.67 1.05
CA ARG A 517 -18.21 15.71 0.36
C ARG A 517 -18.22 14.77 -0.85
N GLU A 518 -17.21 14.83 -1.71
CA GLU A 518 -17.06 13.91 -2.85
C GLU A 518 -17.05 12.44 -2.41
N ALA A 519 -16.28 12.11 -1.36
CA ALA A 519 -16.23 10.76 -0.81
C ALA A 519 -17.58 10.31 -0.24
N LYS A 520 -18.30 11.19 0.47
CA LYS A 520 -19.65 10.94 0.99
C LYS A 520 -20.65 10.67 -0.14
N GLU A 521 -20.64 11.51 -1.18
CA GLU A 521 -21.53 11.36 -2.35
C GLU A 521 -21.21 10.07 -3.12
N SER A 522 -19.93 9.74 -3.27
CA SER A 522 -19.51 8.48 -3.90
C SER A 522 -19.96 7.26 -3.09
N ILE A 523 -19.80 7.26 -1.76
CA ILE A 523 -20.26 6.16 -0.91
C ILE A 523 -21.79 6.05 -0.96
N ALA A 524 -22.52 7.17 -0.90
CA ALA A 524 -23.98 7.18 -1.00
C ALA A 524 -24.45 6.61 -2.35
N ALA A 525 -23.82 7.02 -3.46
CA ALA A 525 -24.11 6.48 -4.78
C ALA A 525 -23.85 4.96 -4.87
N SER A 526 -22.77 4.47 -4.23
CA SER A 526 -22.51 3.03 -4.11
C SER A 526 -23.58 2.29 -3.32
N ILE A 527 -24.12 2.89 -2.25
CA ILE A 527 -25.25 2.33 -1.49
C ILE A 527 -26.49 2.25 -2.37
N ASP A 528 -26.85 3.33 -3.05
CA ASP A 528 -28.04 3.40 -3.91
C ASP A 528 -27.96 2.40 -5.07
N GLN A 529 -26.77 2.21 -5.64
CA GLN A 529 -26.52 1.24 -6.72
C GLN A 529 -26.27 -0.19 -6.21
N SER A 530 -26.29 -0.43 -4.90
CA SER A 530 -25.93 -1.72 -4.28
C SER A 530 -24.54 -2.25 -4.67
N LYS A 531 -23.58 -1.34 -4.93
CA LYS A 531 -22.20 -1.64 -5.33
C LYS A 531 -21.25 -1.50 -4.14
N PHE A 532 -21.35 -2.40 -3.17
CA PHE A 532 -20.53 -2.40 -1.94
C PHE A 532 -19.99 -3.78 -1.56
N GLY A 533 -19.70 -4.61 -2.56
CA GLY A 533 -19.07 -5.91 -2.37
C GLY A 533 -17.71 -5.83 -1.68
N TYR A 534 -17.34 -6.91 -0.99
CA TYR A 534 -16.04 -7.04 -0.34
C TYR A 534 -15.07 -7.75 -1.26
N ARG A 535 -13.98 -7.09 -1.62
CA ARG A 535 -12.99 -7.57 -2.58
C ARG A 535 -11.89 -8.35 -1.89
N MET A 536 -11.57 -9.52 -2.46
CA MET A 536 -10.45 -10.36 -2.07
C MET A 536 -9.48 -10.53 -3.23
N ASP A 537 -8.28 -9.95 -3.10
CA ASP A 537 -7.24 -9.96 -4.12
C ASP A 537 -6.12 -10.95 -3.77
N GLN A 538 -5.71 -11.77 -4.74
CA GLN A 538 -4.53 -12.62 -4.68
C GLN A 538 -3.52 -12.19 -5.75
N VAL A 539 -2.26 -12.00 -5.34
CA VAL A 539 -1.13 -11.87 -6.26
C VAL A 539 -0.63 -13.26 -6.68
N VAL A 540 -0.64 -13.54 -7.97
CA VAL A 540 -0.14 -14.79 -8.56
C VAL A 540 1.12 -14.48 -9.35
N THR A 541 2.16 -15.28 -9.16
CA THR A 541 3.44 -15.14 -9.85
C THR A 541 3.85 -16.44 -10.52
N VAL A 542 4.26 -16.35 -11.79
CA VAL A 542 4.75 -17.48 -12.57
C VAL A 542 6.15 -17.14 -13.10
N ARG A 543 7.14 -17.98 -12.77
CA ARG A 543 8.51 -17.92 -13.31
C ARG A 543 8.54 -18.58 -14.68
N VAL A 544 8.33 -17.77 -15.72
CA VAL A 544 8.23 -18.21 -17.11
C VAL A 544 9.53 -18.82 -17.61
N SER A 545 10.68 -18.26 -17.21
CA SER A 545 12.01 -18.77 -17.60
C SER A 545 12.26 -20.21 -17.15
N ARG A 546 11.55 -20.67 -16.12
CA ARG A 546 11.67 -22.02 -15.56
C ARG A 546 10.59 -22.98 -16.06
N LEU A 547 9.60 -22.50 -16.81
CA LEU A 547 8.61 -23.38 -17.42
C LEU A 547 9.26 -24.21 -18.53
N LEU A 548 8.86 -25.47 -18.65
CA LEU A 548 9.21 -26.31 -19.79
C LEU A 548 8.71 -25.65 -21.08
N PRO A 549 9.44 -25.76 -22.21
CA PRO A 549 9.05 -25.12 -23.47
C PRO A 549 7.61 -25.45 -23.90
N GLN A 550 7.14 -26.68 -23.71
CA GLN A 550 5.75 -27.06 -24.03
C GLN A 550 4.68 -26.40 -23.14
N HIS A 551 5.07 -25.85 -21.99
CA HIS A 551 4.19 -25.22 -21.01
C HIS A 551 4.29 -23.69 -21.02
N GLN A 552 5.24 -23.11 -21.77
CA GLN A 552 5.40 -21.65 -21.93
C GLN A 552 4.29 -21.06 -22.81
N SER A 553 3.12 -20.84 -22.20
CA SER A 553 2.00 -20.15 -22.83
C SER A 553 1.27 -19.26 -21.83
N PHE A 554 0.64 -18.19 -22.30
CA PHE A 554 -0.24 -17.38 -21.44
C PHE A 554 -1.46 -18.18 -20.96
N GLY A 555 -1.85 -19.24 -21.69
CA GLY A 555 -2.85 -20.21 -21.22
C GLY A 555 -2.39 -21.05 -20.02
N THR A 556 -1.09 -21.29 -19.85
CA THR A 556 -0.56 -21.93 -18.63
C THR A 556 -0.46 -20.90 -17.51
N ILE A 557 0.06 -19.70 -17.82
CA ILE A 557 0.27 -18.62 -16.86
C ILE A 557 -1.05 -18.19 -16.20
N LEU A 558 -2.13 -18.07 -16.98
CA LEU A 558 -3.44 -17.65 -16.50
C LEU A 558 -4.29 -18.80 -15.94
N ARG A 559 -3.85 -20.07 -16.06
CA ARG A 559 -4.62 -21.22 -15.58
C ARG A 559 -5.06 -21.14 -14.11
N PRO A 560 -4.26 -20.62 -13.15
CA PRO A 560 -4.68 -20.50 -11.75
C PRO A 560 -5.95 -19.67 -11.54
N VAL A 561 -6.31 -18.79 -12.49
CA VAL A 561 -7.53 -17.97 -12.46
C VAL A 561 -8.79 -18.82 -12.31
N PHE A 562 -8.89 -19.96 -13.00
CA PHE A 562 -10.10 -20.78 -12.99
C PHE A 562 -10.34 -21.44 -11.64
N GLN A 563 -9.30 -21.97 -11.00
CA GLN A 563 -9.43 -22.57 -9.67
C GLN A 563 -9.71 -21.51 -8.60
N PHE A 564 -9.16 -20.30 -8.75
CA PHE A 564 -9.54 -19.16 -7.91
C PHE A 564 -11.02 -18.81 -8.05
N MET A 565 -11.50 -18.65 -9.29
CA MET A 565 -12.91 -18.34 -9.57
C MET A 565 -13.84 -19.42 -9.00
N ARG A 566 -13.53 -20.69 -9.31
CA ARG A 566 -14.27 -21.85 -8.80
C ARG A 566 -14.30 -21.87 -7.26
N PHE A 567 -13.19 -21.57 -6.60
CA PHE A 567 -13.15 -21.53 -5.13
C PHE A 567 -14.18 -20.54 -4.57
N PHE A 568 -14.22 -19.30 -5.07
CA PHE A 568 -15.15 -18.28 -4.56
C PHE A 568 -16.61 -18.56 -4.93
N VAL A 569 -16.87 -19.22 -6.05
CA VAL A 569 -18.23 -19.65 -6.44
C VAL A 569 -18.71 -20.85 -5.62
N CYS A 570 -17.87 -21.88 -5.48
CA CYS A 570 -18.32 -23.17 -4.93
C CYS A 570 -18.08 -23.33 -3.42
N ARG A 571 -17.23 -22.49 -2.80
CA ARG A 571 -16.80 -22.66 -1.40
C ARG A 571 -17.05 -21.44 -0.49
N PRO A 572 -18.28 -20.89 -0.45
CA PRO A 572 -18.64 -19.84 0.52
C PRO A 572 -18.42 -20.28 1.97
N ASP A 573 -18.53 -21.58 2.26
CA ASP A 573 -18.22 -22.18 3.56
C ASP A 573 -16.83 -21.87 4.10
N ARG A 574 -15.88 -21.56 3.21
CA ARG A 574 -14.48 -21.33 3.58
C ARG A 574 -14.19 -19.86 3.87
N TYR A 575 -14.50 -18.97 2.92
CA TYR A 575 -14.14 -17.55 3.06
C TYR A 575 -15.13 -16.75 3.92
N CYS A 576 -16.38 -17.19 4.06
CA CYS A 576 -17.35 -16.49 4.92
C CYS A 576 -17.00 -16.57 6.41
N THR A 577 -16.12 -17.49 6.81
CA THR A 577 -15.66 -17.64 8.21
C THR A 577 -15.00 -16.39 8.78
N ILE A 578 -14.39 -15.57 7.92
CA ILE A 578 -13.74 -14.31 8.31
C ILE A 578 -14.61 -13.08 8.07
N LEU A 579 -15.83 -13.23 7.54
CA LEU A 579 -16.67 -12.12 7.12
C LEU A 579 -17.86 -11.92 8.06
N ARG A 580 -18.22 -10.65 8.27
CA ARG A 580 -19.46 -10.23 8.92
C ARG A 580 -20.32 -9.45 7.95
N ALA A 581 -21.62 -9.64 8.05
CA ALA A 581 -22.63 -8.98 7.24
C ALA A 581 -23.28 -7.82 7.99
N PHE A 582 -23.43 -6.70 7.29
CA PHE A 582 -24.01 -5.44 7.76
C PHE A 582 -25.11 -4.98 6.81
N GLU A 583 -26.14 -4.37 7.38
CA GLU A 583 -27.12 -3.66 6.57
C GLU A 583 -26.49 -2.37 6.01
N PRO A 584 -26.78 -1.99 4.75
CA PRO A 584 -26.22 -0.78 4.13
C PRO A 584 -26.45 0.50 4.94
N SER A 585 -27.59 0.58 5.64
CA SER A 585 -27.98 1.68 6.55
C SER A 585 -27.02 1.87 7.73
N ARG A 586 -26.22 0.85 8.05
CA ARG A 586 -25.17 0.92 9.09
C ARG A 586 -23.81 1.05 8.44
N PHE A 587 -23.45 0.10 7.59
CA PHE A 587 -22.20 0.13 6.86
C PHE A 587 -22.47 -0.13 5.38
N PRO A 588 -22.04 0.74 4.47
CA PRO A 588 -21.06 1.81 4.67
C PRO A 588 -21.62 3.17 5.15
N GLN A 589 -22.93 3.31 5.43
CA GLN A 589 -23.55 4.61 5.78
C GLN A 589 -22.92 5.34 6.98
N ILE A 590 -22.36 4.62 7.97
CA ILE A 590 -21.62 5.24 9.08
C ILE A 590 -20.45 6.10 8.62
N LEU A 591 -19.81 5.73 7.50
CA LEU A 591 -18.73 6.50 6.91
C LEU A 591 -19.23 7.81 6.28
N CYS A 592 -20.46 7.84 5.75
CA CYS A 592 -21.11 9.08 5.33
C CYS A 592 -21.33 10.02 6.53
N GLY A 593 -21.73 9.46 7.68
CA GLY A 593 -21.85 10.21 8.94
C GLY A 593 -20.52 10.81 9.41
N PHE A 594 -19.44 10.03 9.37
CA PHE A 594 -18.10 10.54 9.68
C PHE A 594 -17.61 11.57 8.66
N ALA A 595 -17.81 11.34 7.36
CA ALA A 595 -17.47 12.30 6.31
C ALA A 595 -18.13 13.65 6.56
N GLN A 596 -19.43 13.64 6.89
CA GLN A 596 -20.20 14.84 7.21
C GLN A 596 -19.70 15.52 8.50
N PHE A 597 -19.36 14.74 9.53
CA PHE A 597 -18.79 15.26 10.76
C PHE A 597 -17.48 16.03 10.51
N PHE A 598 -16.58 15.45 9.72
CA PHE A 598 -15.33 16.11 9.34
C PHE A 598 -15.57 17.31 8.41
N GLU A 599 -16.48 17.20 7.45
CA GLU A 599 -16.87 18.29 6.55
C GLU A 599 -17.32 19.53 7.34
N ILE A 600 -18.22 19.37 8.32
CA ILE A 600 -18.70 20.47 9.17
C ILE A 600 -17.54 21.12 9.93
N PHE A 601 -16.60 20.32 10.46
CA PHE A 601 -15.41 20.85 11.13
C PHE A 601 -14.54 21.69 10.18
N PHE A 602 -14.22 21.17 8.99
CA PHE A 602 -13.34 21.88 8.06
C PHE A 602 -14.00 23.15 7.50
N LEU A 603 -15.31 23.15 7.26
CA LEU A 603 -16.05 24.36 6.88
C LEU A 603 -16.00 25.44 7.96
N GLU A 604 -16.08 25.05 9.24
CA GLU A 604 -15.92 26.00 10.35
C GLU A 604 -14.49 26.54 10.45
N MET A 605 -13.47 25.71 10.24
CA MET A 605 -12.08 26.17 10.21
C MET A 605 -11.82 27.10 9.03
N GLU A 606 -12.36 26.80 7.85
CA GLU A 606 -12.29 27.68 6.68
C GLU A 606 -12.95 29.04 6.96
N LYS A 607 -14.15 29.03 7.56
CA LYS A 607 -14.84 30.27 7.98
C LYS A 607 -13.96 31.10 8.93
N ARG A 608 -13.42 30.49 9.99
CA ARG A 608 -12.52 31.19 10.94
C ARG A 608 -11.25 31.71 10.29
N TYR A 609 -10.70 30.97 9.33
CA TYR A 609 -9.53 31.38 8.57
C TYR A 609 -9.82 32.65 7.74
N VAL A 610 -10.99 32.72 7.10
CA VAL A 610 -11.41 33.89 6.31
C VAL A 610 -11.72 35.09 7.21
N GLU A 611 -12.41 34.89 8.34
CA GLU A 611 -12.78 35.96 9.28
C GLU A 611 -11.58 36.59 9.99
N SER A 612 -10.50 35.82 10.22
CA SER A 612 -9.30 36.28 10.92
C SER A 612 -8.33 37.12 10.07
N SER A 613 -8.64 37.33 8.78
CA SER A 613 -7.94 38.17 7.79
C SER A 613 -6.41 38.03 7.72
N ASP A 614 -5.66 38.59 8.68
CA ASP A 614 -4.20 38.65 8.68
C ASP A 614 -3.52 37.61 9.58
N THR A 615 -4.18 37.16 10.65
CA THR A 615 -3.57 36.24 11.63
C THR A 615 -3.76 34.78 11.26
N GLY A 616 -4.82 34.44 10.51
CA GLY A 616 -5.22 33.06 10.24
C GLY A 616 -5.74 32.36 11.50
N LEU A 617 -5.77 31.02 11.46
CA LEU A 617 -6.24 30.20 12.56
C LEU A 617 -5.33 30.29 13.80
N PRO A 618 -5.89 30.24 15.02
CA PRO A 618 -5.09 30.14 16.23
C PRO A 618 -4.36 28.79 16.31
N PRO A 619 -3.25 28.70 17.07
CA PRO A 619 -2.48 27.48 17.31
C PRO A 619 -3.30 26.21 17.61
N SER A 620 -4.31 26.33 18.47
CA SER A 620 -5.23 25.26 18.85
C SER A 620 -6.02 24.73 17.65
N SER A 621 -6.59 25.63 16.83
CA SER A 621 -7.29 25.30 15.59
C SER A 621 -6.35 24.72 14.53
N CYS A 622 -5.12 25.22 14.42
CA CYS A 622 -4.12 24.65 13.51
C CYS A 622 -3.80 23.19 13.86
N GLU A 623 -3.49 22.91 15.13
CA GLU A 623 -3.24 21.54 15.59
C GLU A 623 -4.49 20.66 15.45
N ALA A 624 -5.68 21.14 15.82
CA ALA A 624 -6.93 20.39 15.65
C ALA A 624 -7.19 20.03 14.19
N THR A 625 -6.91 20.96 13.27
CA THR A 625 -7.02 20.73 11.81
C THR A 625 -6.08 19.62 11.36
N ALA A 626 -4.82 19.65 11.77
CA ALA A 626 -3.83 18.63 11.42
C ALA A 626 -4.14 17.25 12.02
N ILE A 627 -4.68 17.21 13.24
CA ILE A 627 -5.12 15.99 13.92
C ILE A 627 -6.34 15.40 13.20
N LEU A 628 -7.38 16.19 12.94
CA LEU A 628 -8.61 15.69 12.32
C LEU A 628 -8.42 15.28 10.87
N ASN A 629 -7.49 15.90 10.16
CA ASN A 629 -7.18 15.47 8.79
C ASN A 629 -6.60 14.04 8.78
N ARG A 630 -5.71 13.72 9.73
CA ARG A 630 -5.16 12.37 9.91
C ARG A 630 -6.22 11.38 10.40
N LEU A 631 -7.10 11.80 11.31
CA LEU A 631 -8.19 10.96 11.78
C LEU A 631 -9.21 10.68 10.68
N ALA A 632 -9.49 11.65 9.81
CA ALA A 632 -10.31 11.42 8.63
C ALA A 632 -9.65 10.38 7.73
N GLU A 633 -8.37 10.54 7.40
CA GLU A 633 -7.61 9.56 6.62
C GLU A 633 -7.65 8.15 7.24
N PHE A 634 -7.40 8.03 8.54
CA PHE A 634 -7.50 6.76 9.27
C PHE A 634 -8.92 6.20 9.28
N CYS A 635 -9.97 7.03 9.38
CA CYS A 635 -11.37 6.60 9.40
C CYS A 635 -11.75 5.79 8.15
N PHE A 636 -11.25 6.21 6.98
CA PHE A 636 -11.58 5.59 5.69
C PHE A 636 -10.56 4.56 5.22
N THR A 637 -9.29 4.68 5.62
CA THR A 637 -8.22 3.79 5.15
C THR A 637 -7.85 2.72 6.16
N GLY A 638 -8.00 3.01 7.46
CA GLY A 638 -7.47 2.21 8.56
C GLY A 638 -5.94 2.16 8.62
N ASP A 639 -5.23 3.04 7.89
CA ASP A 639 -3.77 3.07 7.86
C ASP A 639 -3.21 3.73 9.14
N PRO A 640 -2.59 2.98 10.07
CA PRO A 640 -2.08 3.55 11.31
C PRO A 640 -0.87 4.48 11.11
N THR A 641 -0.19 4.44 9.95
CA THR A 641 1.01 5.25 9.69
C THR A 641 0.72 6.75 9.63
N VAL A 642 -0.54 7.12 9.36
CA VAL A 642 -1.01 8.50 9.33
C VAL A 642 -1.18 9.07 10.75
N LEU A 643 -1.32 8.19 11.75
CA LEU A 643 -1.50 8.52 13.16
C LEU A 643 -0.15 8.79 13.83
N ARG A 644 0.01 9.96 14.42
CA ARG A 644 1.23 10.33 15.14
C ARG A 644 1.10 9.95 16.62
N HIS A 645 1.65 8.79 16.97
CA HIS A 645 1.47 8.15 18.29
C HIS A 645 1.70 9.11 19.46
N ALA A 646 2.85 9.80 19.49
CA ALA A 646 3.22 10.68 20.61
C ALA A 646 2.17 11.76 20.93
N VAL A 647 1.51 12.34 19.91
CA VAL A 647 0.49 13.38 20.11
C VAL A 647 -0.87 12.78 20.43
N LEU A 648 -1.28 11.74 19.69
CA LEU A 648 -2.60 11.14 19.83
C LEU A 648 -2.76 10.29 21.09
N GLU A 649 -1.66 9.68 21.57
CA GLU A 649 -1.60 8.99 22.86
C GLU A 649 -1.77 9.99 24.01
N ALA A 650 -1.02 11.11 23.98
CA ALA A 650 -1.14 12.15 24.99
C ALA A 650 -2.54 12.76 25.04
N LEU A 651 -3.20 12.92 23.89
CA LEU A 651 -4.58 13.39 23.78
C LEU A 651 -5.63 12.36 24.23
N GLU A 652 -5.22 11.14 24.60
CA GLU A 652 -6.08 9.99 24.91
C GLU A 652 -6.96 9.55 23.72
N THR A 653 -6.60 9.96 22.51
CA THR A 653 -7.35 9.67 21.29
C THR A 653 -7.20 8.22 20.86
N LEU A 654 -5.97 7.68 20.90
CA LEU A 654 -5.71 6.29 20.50
C LEU A 654 -6.46 5.32 21.41
N LEU A 655 -6.31 5.47 22.72
CA LEU A 655 -7.03 4.68 23.72
C LEU A 655 -8.55 4.75 23.51
N SER A 656 -9.10 5.92 23.17
CA SER A 656 -10.53 6.07 22.91
C SER A 656 -10.97 5.33 21.64
N ILE A 657 -10.20 5.40 20.55
CA ILE A 657 -10.52 4.67 19.32
C ILE A 657 -10.43 3.16 19.57
N GLU A 658 -9.39 2.70 20.25
CA GLU A 658 -9.14 1.29 20.57
C GLU A 658 -10.22 0.69 21.47
N THR A 659 -10.69 1.45 22.47
CA THR A 659 -11.62 0.93 23.48
C THR A 659 -13.09 1.25 23.20
N SER A 660 -13.39 2.32 22.47
CA SER A 660 -14.74 2.85 22.35
C SER A 660 -15.18 3.25 20.94
N GLY A 661 -14.31 3.19 19.93
CA GLY A 661 -14.67 3.48 18.53
C GLY A 661 -15.01 4.95 18.24
N TRP A 662 -14.66 5.88 19.14
CA TRP A 662 -14.90 7.33 18.96
C TRP A 662 -13.62 8.14 19.22
N PRO A 663 -13.23 9.09 18.35
CA PRO A 663 -12.08 9.95 18.59
C PRO A 663 -12.36 10.96 19.72
N PHE A 664 -11.52 10.95 20.75
CA PHE A 664 -11.60 11.87 21.90
C PHE A 664 -10.33 12.72 22.03
N PHE A 665 -10.49 14.02 22.30
CA PHE A 665 -9.43 14.95 22.61
C PHE A 665 -9.50 15.39 24.07
N SER A 666 -8.44 15.10 24.82
CA SER A 666 -8.29 15.57 26.20
C SER A 666 -8.30 17.09 26.29
N ARG A 667 -9.29 17.63 26.99
CA ARG A 667 -9.45 19.09 27.23
C ARG A 667 -8.27 19.69 27.99
N ASN A 668 -7.54 18.86 28.74
CA ASN A 668 -6.37 19.28 29.50
C ASN A 668 -5.17 19.65 28.61
N LEU A 669 -5.23 19.28 27.33
CA LEU A 669 -4.19 19.51 26.33
C LEU A 669 -4.66 20.40 25.20
N LEU A 670 -5.84 20.12 24.65
CA LEU A 670 -6.43 20.85 23.53
C LEU A 670 -7.91 21.16 23.81
N ASP A 671 -8.20 22.42 24.15
CA ASP A 671 -9.56 22.92 24.28
C ASP A 671 -10.06 23.62 23.00
N LEU A 672 -11.21 23.22 22.45
CA LEU A 672 -11.81 23.71 21.20
C LEU A 672 -13.19 24.35 21.40
N ARG A 673 -13.70 24.43 22.64
CA ARG A 673 -15.06 24.93 22.92
C ARG A 673 -15.19 26.45 22.80
N ASP A 674 -14.13 27.17 23.15
CA ASP A 674 -14.11 28.63 23.12
C ASP A 674 -13.54 29.13 21.77
N GLY A 675 -13.99 30.30 21.30
CA GLY A 675 -13.75 30.78 19.92
C GLY A 675 -12.32 30.62 19.40
N MET A 676 -11.31 30.90 20.23
CA MET A 676 -9.89 30.77 19.84
C MET A 676 -9.24 29.45 20.25
N GLY A 677 -9.92 28.60 21.02
CA GLY A 677 -9.36 27.40 21.63
C GLY A 677 -8.15 27.64 22.53
N VAL A 678 -7.72 26.62 23.27
CA VAL A 678 -6.55 26.69 24.15
C VAL A 678 -5.66 25.48 23.90
N LEU A 679 -4.39 25.72 23.61
CA LEU A 679 -3.36 24.70 23.49
C LEU A 679 -2.45 24.74 24.71
N HIS A 680 -2.48 23.71 25.56
CA HIS A 680 -1.72 23.66 26.80
C HIS A 680 -0.28 23.19 26.57
N MET A 681 0.57 24.09 26.05
CA MET A 681 1.96 23.81 25.67
C MET A 681 2.82 23.18 26.78
N LYS A 682 2.59 23.49 28.07
CA LYS A 682 3.36 22.93 29.18
C LYS A 682 3.20 21.42 29.35
N LYS A 683 2.07 20.86 28.91
CA LYS A 683 1.75 19.44 29.02
C LYS A 683 1.83 18.74 27.65
N TRP A 684 2.15 19.48 26.59
CA TRP A 684 2.21 18.97 25.23
C TRP A 684 3.43 18.07 25.02
N PRO A 685 3.40 17.07 24.11
CA PRO A 685 4.56 16.24 23.81
C PRO A 685 5.73 17.01 23.18
N PHE A 686 6.95 16.63 23.56
CA PHE A 686 8.21 17.24 23.09
C PHE A 686 9.13 16.18 22.48
N LEU A 687 9.98 16.60 21.53
CA LEU A 687 10.97 15.73 20.90
C LEU A 687 11.99 15.20 21.92
N LYS A 688 12.30 13.91 21.86
CA LYS A 688 13.35 13.27 22.66
C LYS A 688 14.67 13.37 21.88
N ASP A 689 15.58 14.25 22.28
CA ASP A 689 16.95 14.25 21.76
C ASP A 689 17.79 13.19 22.53
N PRO A 690 18.49 12.26 21.85
CA PRO A 690 19.45 11.35 22.46
C PRO A 690 20.69 12.05 23.04
N LEU A 691 20.99 13.29 22.62
CA LEU A 691 22.02 14.12 23.23
C LEU A 691 21.34 15.07 24.20
N GLU A 692 21.59 14.92 25.51
CA GLU A 692 20.99 15.73 26.57
C GLU A 692 21.16 17.24 26.31
N VAL A 693 20.13 17.86 25.72
CA VAL A 693 20.03 19.31 25.61
C VAL A 693 18.69 19.75 26.21
N SER A 694 18.80 20.65 27.18
CA SER A 694 17.76 21.20 28.05
C SER A 694 16.60 21.95 27.37
N LEU A 695 16.54 22.01 26.03
CA LEU A 695 15.50 22.71 25.27
C LEU A 695 14.94 21.78 24.20
N LYS A 696 13.80 21.15 24.51
CA LYS A 696 13.13 20.22 23.60
C LYS A 696 12.02 20.97 22.86
N PRO A 697 12.01 21.01 21.52
CA PRO A 697 10.93 21.63 20.77
C PRO A 697 9.63 20.80 20.86
N PRO A 698 8.45 21.45 20.89
CA PRO A 698 7.17 20.75 20.91
C PRO A 698 6.91 20.02 19.58
N ILE A 699 6.26 18.86 19.66
CA ILE A 699 5.81 18.10 18.48
C ILE A 699 4.50 18.71 17.99
N LEU A 700 4.56 19.52 16.92
CA LEU A 700 3.42 20.16 16.30
C LEU A 700 3.09 19.50 14.96
N LEU A 701 1.87 18.95 14.83
CA LEU A 701 1.47 18.21 13.64
C LEU A 701 1.21 19.13 12.45
N HIS A 702 0.65 20.32 12.68
CA HIS A 702 0.39 21.24 11.57
C HIS A 702 1.69 21.78 10.97
N VAL A 703 2.76 21.93 11.76
CA VAL A 703 4.09 22.31 11.28
C VAL A 703 4.65 21.24 10.33
N ALA A 704 4.49 19.96 10.67
CA ALA A 704 4.89 18.87 9.80
C ALA A 704 4.11 18.88 8.47
N ASP A 705 2.83 19.25 8.51
CA ASP A 705 2.02 19.39 7.29
C ASP A 705 2.46 20.60 6.44
N LEU A 706 2.82 21.71 7.08
CA LEU A 706 3.40 22.88 6.39
C LEU A 706 4.74 22.53 5.74
N GLY A 707 5.60 21.77 6.41
CA GLY A 707 6.89 21.34 5.86
C GLY A 707 6.71 20.49 4.61
N PHE A 708 5.77 19.53 4.66
CA PHE A 708 5.45 18.67 3.53
C PHE A 708 4.94 19.44 2.30
N HIS A 709 4.10 20.46 2.49
CA HIS A 709 3.48 21.19 1.36
C HIS A 709 4.24 22.46 0.93
N PHE A 710 4.87 23.17 1.85
CA PHE A 710 5.46 24.50 1.59
C PHE A 710 6.97 24.56 1.83
N GLY A 711 7.57 23.45 2.26
CA GLY A 711 9.00 23.32 2.50
C GLY A 711 9.43 23.73 3.91
N TRP A 712 10.64 23.30 4.27
CA TRP A 712 11.18 23.40 5.63
C TRP A 712 11.25 24.84 6.15
N ARG A 713 11.53 25.84 5.29
CA ARG A 713 11.64 27.25 5.72
C ARG A 713 10.33 27.78 6.30
N VAL A 714 9.20 27.46 5.66
CA VAL A 714 7.87 27.86 6.12
C VAL A 714 7.53 27.16 7.43
N ALA A 715 7.85 25.87 7.54
CA ALA A 715 7.65 25.10 8.77
C ALA A 715 8.49 25.63 9.94
N ALA A 716 9.77 25.92 9.71
CA ALA A 716 10.69 26.40 10.72
C ALA A 716 10.31 27.79 11.25
N ASP A 717 9.90 28.70 10.35
CA ASP A 717 9.39 30.03 10.73
C ASP A 717 8.13 29.90 11.61
N GLN A 718 7.15 29.10 11.17
CA GLN A 718 5.91 28.89 11.91
C GLN A 718 6.14 28.22 13.27
N HIS A 719 7.02 27.21 13.32
CA HIS A 719 7.39 26.52 14.56
C HIS A 719 8.05 27.48 15.56
N SER A 720 9.01 28.28 15.08
CA SER A 720 9.73 29.27 15.89
C SER A 720 8.79 30.34 16.43
N GLN A 721 7.89 30.87 15.60
CA GLN A 721 6.89 31.85 16.02
C GLN A 721 5.99 31.28 17.13
N MET A 722 5.46 30.06 16.95
CA MET A 722 4.58 29.43 17.93
C MET A 722 5.30 29.06 19.22
N TRP A 723 6.56 28.65 19.11
CA TRP A 723 7.37 28.31 20.27
C TRP A 723 7.71 29.56 21.09
N LEU A 724 8.11 30.65 20.44
CA LEU A 724 8.50 31.91 21.09
C LEU A 724 7.30 32.69 21.66
N GLN A 725 6.16 32.73 20.96
CA GLN A 725 4.95 33.46 21.40
C GLN A 725 4.28 32.83 22.64
N ASN A 726 4.38 31.51 22.81
CA ASN A 726 3.69 30.79 23.89
C ASN A 726 4.57 30.56 25.14
N TRP A 727 5.82 31.04 25.14
CA TRP A 727 6.76 30.87 26.24
C TRP A 727 6.64 32.03 27.25
N LYS A 728 6.30 31.70 28.51
CA LYS A 728 6.28 32.64 29.66
C LYS A 728 7.43 32.39 30.66
N CYS A 729 8.62 32.00 30.21
CA CYS A 729 9.80 31.91 31.08
C CYS A 729 10.68 33.16 30.86
N PRO A 730 11.36 33.68 31.89
CA PRO A 730 12.25 34.83 31.73
C PRO A 730 13.34 34.49 30.72
N VAL A 731 13.35 35.25 29.63
CA VAL A 731 14.33 35.15 28.56
C VAL A 731 15.65 35.69 29.12
N ASP A 732 16.56 34.80 29.53
CA ASP A 732 17.92 35.21 29.91
C ASP A 732 18.85 35.23 28.67
N VAL A 733 19.97 35.96 28.80
CA VAL A 733 20.94 36.13 27.70
C VAL A 733 21.60 34.80 27.30
N LYS A 734 21.76 33.83 28.22
CA LYS A 734 22.30 32.50 27.90
C LYS A 734 21.31 31.68 27.07
N PHE A 735 20.02 31.79 27.35
CA PHE A 735 18.93 31.16 26.60
C PHE A 735 18.88 31.71 25.17
N LEU A 736 18.88 33.04 24.99
CA LEU A 736 18.92 33.63 23.64
C LEU A 736 20.17 33.18 22.89
N ARG A 737 21.35 33.25 23.51
CA ARG A 737 22.60 32.82 22.87
C ARG A 737 22.57 31.36 22.42
N LYS A 738 21.84 30.49 23.15
CA LYS A 738 21.69 29.07 22.85
C LYS A 738 20.62 28.81 21.80
N ALA A 739 19.46 29.46 21.88
CA ALA A 739 18.42 29.40 20.85
C ALA A 739 18.94 29.92 19.49
N PHE A 740 19.68 31.03 19.46
CA PHE A 740 20.35 31.50 18.25
C PHE A 740 21.45 30.53 17.77
N ARG A 741 22.13 29.82 18.67
CA ARG A 741 23.14 28.81 18.30
C ARG A 741 22.51 27.55 17.69
N ASP A 742 21.36 27.12 18.20
CA ASP A 742 20.74 25.86 17.80
C ASP A 742 19.72 26.04 16.64
N ILE A 743 19.09 27.22 16.52
CA ILE A 743 18.06 27.53 15.49
C ILE A 743 18.66 28.31 14.31
N TRP A 744 19.66 29.17 14.53
CA TRP A 744 20.20 30.08 13.50
C TRP A 744 21.49 29.58 12.82
N ILE A 745 22.23 28.66 13.44
CA ILE A 745 23.47 28.10 12.84
C ILE A 745 23.26 27.10 11.69
N PRO A 746 22.08 26.49 11.43
CA PRO A 746 21.89 25.70 10.21
C PRO A 746 21.95 26.54 8.92
N GLU A 747 21.71 27.86 8.98
CA GLU A 747 21.71 28.72 7.78
C GLU A 747 23.10 29.21 7.36
N MET A 748 24.15 29.01 8.18
CA MET A 748 25.50 29.54 7.89
C MET A 748 26.53 28.48 7.51
N VAL A 749 26.17 27.18 7.48
CA VAL A 749 27.10 26.09 7.10
C VAL A 749 26.89 25.60 5.66
N ALA A 750 25.89 26.12 4.95
CA ALA A 750 25.60 25.80 3.55
C ALA A 750 25.73 27.02 2.62
N ALA A 751 26.86 27.73 2.73
CA ALA A 751 27.27 28.76 1.78
C ALA A 751 28.52 28.31 1.02
#